data_AF-A0A9N9LAW2-F1
#
_entry.id   AF-A0A9N9LAW2-F1
#
_cell.length_a   1.000
_cell.length_b   1.000
_cell.length_c   1.000
_cell.angle_alpha   90.00
_cell.angle_beta   90.00
_cell.angle_gamma   90.00
#
_symmetry.space_group_name_H-M   'P 1'
#
loop_
_entity.id
_entity.type
_entity.pdbx_description
1 polymer ?
#
loop_
_entity_poly.entity_id
_entity_poly.type
_entity_poly.pdbx_seq_one_letter_code
_entity_poly.pdbx_strand_id
1 'polypeptide(L)'
;MAPSFDHLPDPEEEDYDEDELDFSDLRERFEVQLEQGLDTFVVIDGLPVVTEETRPKLIKFLLRKLNAVGRTREDSIFMPIGEDGKSHSFAFIEYSEPAEAVAACKALDMVQLDKKHQLRVNKMTDIDRFGREGRIDEHYTPPKIEEFTEKEHLRSWIADPSGRGRDQFVMYKDDRVQVLWNNEKDPPESIVDRQHWTESFVAWTPQGTYLTSMHQQGVQLWGGPSWTRQKRFAHPFVNLVDFSPGEKYLTTWSNRPISIPEEGHPALTVEDDGKNYVIWDIETGKPLRSFANIELPSNSTDEAGLPVKRKIIWPAFKWSSDDKYVARLTQGTSISVYELPKMNLLDKTTIKIDGVMDFDWAPATPRRDGIKTYEQLFCYWTPEIGSNPAKVGLMSIPSKEIVRTLNLFSVTDAKLHWQSDASYLCVKVDRHSKSKKSLATSLEIFRVREKGVPVEVVDSIKDTVINFAWEPKGNRFVIITTAEVVAPSAVPPKTSVGFYCPEKVKGNGVGNFKHIRTYDKKNSNAIFWSPKGRFVIVATVHSQQSYDMEFFDLDFEGVAERPDSEKDLTANLQLMNVADHYGVTDIDWDPTGRFVATSASIWKHTMENGYHLYDFKGEQLREEPVEKFKQWLWRPRPPTLLTKEEQKTIRKNLREYSKTFDQEDADRGASADLAVVEHRRRLLDEWMAWRASIEEEVKEDREALGLPLDPIEGLIKKTDASEDQVIEEIVEEIVEETEEVMP
;
A
#
# COMPACT_ATOMS: atom_id res chain seq x y z
N MET A 1 14.16 49.03 -9.90
CA MET A 1 14.07 50.18 -10.82
C MET A 1 13.39 49.68 -12.08
N ALA A 2 12.17 50.15 -12.35
CA ALA A 2 11.48 49.88 -13.61
C ALA A 2 12.04 50.84 -14.69
N PRO A 3 12.24 50.40 -15.94
CA PRO A 3 12.73 51.28 -16.99
C PRO A 3 11.66 52.33 -17.35
N SER A 4 12.09 53.56 -17.62
CA SER A 4 11.20 54.67 -17.97
C SER A 4 10.62 54.51 -19.39
N PHE A 5 9.48 55.17 -19.60
CA PHE A 5 8.64 55.14 -20.80
C PHE A 5 9.34 55.63 -22.09
N ASP A 6 10.57 56.14 -22.00
CA ASP A 6 11.32 56.75 -23.10
C ASP A 6 12.06 55.73 -24.00
N HIS A 7 11.90 54.43 -23.74
CA HIS A 7 12.54 53.34 -24.49
C HIS A 7 11.56 52.39 -25.18
N LEU A 8 10.30 52.78 -25.35
CA LEU A 8 9.39 52.05 -26.23
C LEU A 8 9.63 52.52 -27.68
N PRO A 9 9.95 51.62 -28.62
CA PRO A 9 10.08 51.96 -30.02
C PRO A 9 8.72 52.46 -30.56
N ASP A 10 8.78 53.51 -31.39
CA ASP A 10 7.62 54.18 -31.98
C ASP A 10 6.86 53.18 -32.89
N PRO A 11 5.53 53.01 -32.75
CA PRO A 11 4.79 51.98 -33.47
C PRO A 11 4.62 52.23 -34.97
N GLU A 12 5.22 53.30 -35.51
CA GLU A 12 5.10 53.72 -36.92
C GLU A 12 6.34 53.42 -37.78
N GLU A 13 7.39 52.78 -37.24
CA GLU A 13 8.64 52.47 -37.99
C GLU A 13 8.95 50.96 -38.18
N GLU A 14 8.05 50.04 -37.82
CA GLU A 14 8.18 48.63 -38.21
C GLU A 14 7.18 48.33 -39.34
N ASP A 15 7.63 48.49 -40.58
CA ASP A 15 7.07 47.78 -41.72
C ASP A 15 7.26 46.27 -41.45
N TYR A 16 6.31 45.66 -40.75
CA TYR A 16 6.23 44.21 -40.62
C TYR A 16 6.03 43.64 -42.01
N ASP A 17 7.02 42.90 -42.51
CA ASP A 17 6.90 42.16 -43.76
C ASP A 17 5.83 41.07 -43.53
N GLU A 18 4.59 41.33 -43.96
CA GLU A 18 3.46 40.38 -43.80
C GLU A 18 3.76 39.02 -44.44
N ASP A 19 4.75 38.96 -45.34
CA ASP A 19 5.23 37.75 -46.01
C ASP A 19 6.10 36.83 -45.11
N GLU A 20 6.58 37.29 -43.93
CA GLU A 20 7.33 36.47 -42.97
C GLU A 20 6.46 35.84 -41.86
N LEU A 21 5.16 36.16 -41.81
CA LEU A 21 4.24 35.56 -40.84
C LEU A 21 3.69 34.22 -41.36
N ASP A 22 4.21 33.12 -40.83
CA ASP A 22 3.73 31.77 -41.12
C ASP A 22 2.40 31.47 -40.39
N PHE A 23 1.28 31.69 -41.08
CA PHE A 23 -0.06 31.36 -40.58
C PHE A 23 -0.47 29.90 -40.85
N SER A 24 0.44 29.01 -41.23
CA SER A 24 0.12 27.62 -41.51
C SER A 24 -0.47 26.90 -40.29
N ASP A 25 0.04 27.18 -39.10
CA ASP A 25 -0.42 26.60 -37.83
C ASP A 25 -1.83 27.08 -37.44
N LEU A 26 -2.13 28.36 -37.62
CA LEU A 26 -3.42 28.99 -37.37
C LEU A 26 -4.45 28.61 -38.43
N ARG A 27 -4.04 28.47 -39.69
CA ARG A 27 -4.90 27.90 -40.74
C ARG A 27 -5.20 26.44 -40.44
N GLU A 28 -4.23 25.62 -40.04
CA GLU A 28 -4.49 24.22 -39.70
C GLU A 28 -5.38 24.06 -38.46
N ARG A 29 -5.30 25.00 -37.49
CA ARG A 29 -6.14 24.99 -36.28
C ARG A 29 -7.57 25.51 -36.49
N PHE A 30 -7.78 26.43 -37.42
CA PHE A 30 -9.04 27.17 -37.60
C PHE A 30 -9.64 27.06 -39.00
N GLU A 31 -9.09 26.22 -39.88
CA GLU A 31 -9.77 25.77 -41.09
C GLU A 31 -11.05 25.06 -40.64
N VAL A 32 -12.17 25.76 -40.80
CA VAL A 32 -13.50 25.28 -40.44
C VAL A 32 -13.77 24.04 -41.29
N GLN A 33 -13.61 22.85 -40.70
CA GLN A 33 -14.01 21.60 -41.32
C GLN A 33 -15.52 21.66 -41.59
N LEU A 34 -15.89 21.94 -42.84
CA LEU A 34 -17.24 21.80 -43.39
C LEU A 34 -17.65 20.31 -43.49
N GLU A 35 -17.10 19.44 -42.64
CA GLU A 35 -17.15 17.97 -42.70
C GLU A 35 -18.40 17.36 -42.05
N GLN A 36 -19.49 18.11 -41.86
CA GLN A 36 -20.77 17.47 -41.52
C GLN A 36 -21.39 16.84 -42.77
N GLY A 37 -20.90 15.65 -43.17
CA GLY A 37 -21.57 14.83 -44.17
C GLY A 37 -20.69 13.84 -44.97
N LEU A 38 -19.35 13.92 -44.91
CA LEU A 38 -18.48 13.07 -45.76
C LEU A 38 -18.18 11.68 -45.17
N ASP A 39 -18.51 11.44 -43.90
CA ASP A 39 -18.25 10.15 -43.23
C ASP A 39 -19.10 8.98 -43.74
N THR A 40 -20.19 9.27 -44.45
CA THR A 40 -21.03 8.27 -45.12
C THR A 40 -20.49 7.89 -46.50
N PHE A 41 -19.48 8.60 -47.01
CA PHE A 41 -18.95 8.42 -48.36
C PHE A 41 -17.73 7.50 -48.38
N VAL A 42 -17.74 6.59 -49.34
CA VAL A 42 -16.68 5.63 -49.61
C VAL A 42 -16.27 5.75 -51.07
N VAL A 43 -14.97 5.68 -51.34
CA VAL A 43 -14.39 5.62 -52.68
C VAL A 43 -14.00 4.19 -52.98
N ILE A 44 -14.51 3.66 -54.09
CA ILE A 44 -14.12 2.35 -54.61
C ILE A 44 -13.30 2.53 -55.86
N ASP A 45 -12.06 2.07 -55.82
CA ASP A 45 -11.11 2.03 -56.92
C ASP A 45 -10.94 0.59 -57.46
N GLY A 46 -10.37 0.47 -58.65
CA GLY A 46 -10.16 -0.80 -59.34
C GLY A 46 -11.39 -1.32 -60.10
N LEU A 47 -12.31 -0.44 -60.48
CA LEU A 47 -13.49 -0.78 -61.28
C LEU A 47 -13.14 -0.92 -62.78
N PRO A 48 -13.82 -1.81 -63.52
CA PRO A 48 -13.67 -1.92 -64.96
C PRO A 48 -14.04 -0.62 -65.68
N VAL A 49 -13.27 -0.27 -66.71
CA VAL A 49 -13.59 0.87 -67.59
C VAL A 49 -14.84 0.56 -68.41
N VAL A 50 -15.86 1.40 -68.27
CA VAL A 50 -17.17 1.26 -68.94
C VAL A 50 -17.53 2.51 -69.74
N THR A 51 -18.33 2.34 -70.77
CA THR A 51 -18.92 3.41 -71.58
C THR A 51 -20.30 3.79 -71.03
N GLU A 52 -20.86 4.93 -71.45
CA GLU A 52 -22.16 5.42 -70.98
C GLU A 52 -23.30 4.38 -71.12
N GLU A 53 -23.29 3.58 -72.19
CA GLU A 53 -24.28 2.51 -72.41
C GLU A 53 -24.13 1.29 -71.47
N THR A 54 -22.92 1.03 -70.97
CA THR A 54 -22.61 -0.16 -70.14
C THR A 54 -22.55 0.16 -68.65
N ARG A 55 -22.45 1.44 -68.29
CA ARG A 55 -22.46 1.95 -66.91
C ARG A 55 -23.64 1.47 -66.07
N PRO A 56 -24.91 1.49 -66.53
CA PRO A 56 -26.04 1.04 -65.71
C PRO A 56 -25.94 -0.45 -65.31
N LYS A 57 -25.34 -1.29 -66.17
CA LYS A 57 -25.14 -2.73 -65.87
C LYS A 57 -24.12 -2.94 -64.76
N LEU A 58 -23.04 -2.16 -64.75
CA LEU A 58 -22.00 -2.24 -63.72
C LEU A 58 -22.51 -1.68 -62.39
N ILE A 59 -23.26 -0.58 -62.39
CA ILE A 59 -23.89 -0.02 -61.18
C ILE A 59 -24.82 -1.05 -60.52
N LYS A 60 -25.68 -1.72 -61.31
CA LYS A 60 -26.58 -2.77 -60.79
C LYS A 60 -25.84 -3.96 -60.20
N PHE A 61 -24.67 -4.31 -60.77
CA PHE A 61 -23.82 -5.37 -60.24
C PHE A 61 -23.12 -4.95 -58.93
N LEU A 62 -22.59 -3.72 -58.87
CA LEU A 62 -21.98 -3.16 -57.66
C LEU A 62 -22.99 -3.04 -56.53
N LEU A 63 -24.20 -2.55 -56.82
CA LEU A 63 -25.30 -2.43 -55.85
C LEU A 63 -25.58 -3.75 -55.13
N ARG A 64 -25.53 -4.89 -55.83
CA ARG A 64 -25.72 -6.22 -55.21
C ARG A 64 -24.63 -6.57 -54.20
N LYS A 65 -23.38 -6.15 -54.44
CA LYS A 65 -22.24 -6.38 -53.53
C LYS A 65 -22.23 -5.37 -52.38
N LEU A 66 -22.57 -4.11 -52.64
CA LEU A 66 -22.64 -3.05 -51.63
C LEU A 66 -23.79 -3.31 -50.63
N ASN A 67 -24.94 -3.77 -51.13
CA ASN A 67 -26.10 -4.11 -50.31
C ASN A 67 -25.94 -5.39 -49.46
N ALA A 68 -24.83 -6.12 -49.61
CA ALA A 68 -24.49 -7.21 -48.70
C ALA A 68 -23.91 -6.71 -47.36
N VAL A 69 -23.44 -5.45 -47.30
CA VAL A 69 -22.72 -4.89 -46.14
C VAL A 69 -23.43 -3.67 -45.54
N GLY A 70 -24.15 -2.87 -46.34
CA GLY A 70 -24.92 -1.70 -45.88
C GLY A 70 -26.00 -1.30 -46.88
N ARG A 71 -26.86 -0.32 -46.58
CA ARG A 71 -27.97 0.05 -47.47
C ARG A 71 -27.57 1.20 -48.40
N THR A 72 -27.52 0.91 -49.70
CA THR A 72 -27.21 1.87 -50.77
C THR A 72 -28.29 1.85 -51.85
N ARG A 73 -28.44 2.97 -52.58
CA ARG A 73 -29.37 3.11 -53.73
C ARG A 73 -28.58 3.31 -55.02
N GLU A 74 -29.19 3.03 -56.17
CA GLU A 74 -28.54 3.27 -57.47
C GLU A 74 -28.17 4.76 -57.65
N ASP A 75 -29.01 5.67 -57.14
CA ASP A 75 -28.79 7.12 -57.19
C ASP A 75 -27.62 7.59 -56.29
N SER A 76 -27.23 6.76 -55.32
CA SER A 76 -26.14 7.03 -54.36
C SER A 76 -24.77 6.55 -54.86
N ILE A 77 -24.69 6.02 -56.09
CA ILE A 77 -23.46 5.55 -56.71
C ILE A 77 -23.09 6.50 -57.85
N PHE A 78 -22.12 7.37 -57.60
CA PHE A 78 -21.60 8.28 -58.60
C PHE A 78 -20.31 7.74 -59.23
N MET A 79 -20.37 7.44 -60.53
CA MET A 79 -19.22 6.99 -61.32
C MET A 79 -18.90 8.06 -62.37
N PRO A 80 -17.76 8.78 -62.25
CA PRO A 80 -17.38 9.81 -63.21
C PRO A 80 -16.98 9.21 -64.56
N ILE A 81 -17.41 9.88 -65.62
CA ILE A 81 -17.06 9.58 -67.02
C ILE A 81 -16.23 10.75 -67.54
N GLY A 82 -15.09 10.45 -68.16
CA GLY A 82 -14.21 11.45 -68.76
C GLY A 82 -14.74 11.98 -70.09
N GLU A 83 -14.11 13.03 -70.60
CA GLU A 83 -14.45 13.64 -71.90
C GLU A 83 -14.31 12.67 -73.09
N ASP A 84 -13.60 11.56 -72.90
CA ASP A 84 -13.41 10.48 -73.87
C ASP A 84 -14.58 9.46 -73.90
N GLY A 85 -15.62 9.66 -73.09
CA GLY A 85 -16.79 8.81 -73.00
C GLY A 85 -16.56 7.50 -72.21
N LYS A 86 -15.47 7.40 -71.43
CA LYS A 86 -15.12 6.23 -70.61
C LYS A 86 -15.07 6.56 -69.12
N SER A 87 -15.34 5.58 -68.26
CA SER A 87 -15.27 5.76 -66.81
C SER A 87 -13.83 5.78 -66.28
N HIS A 88 -13.59 6.56 -65.22
CA HIS A 88 -12.26 6.69 -64.60
C HIS A 88 -11.87 5.55 -63.65
N SER A 89 -12.43 4.34 -63.80
CA SER A 89 -12.12 3.16 -62.97
C SER A 89 -12.35 3.29 -61.45
N PHE A 90 -12.99 4.37 -60.98
CA PHE A 90 -13.44 4.50 -59.59
C PHE A 90 -14.90 4.98 -59.50
N ALA A 91 -15.51 4.83 -58.34
CA ALA A 91 -16.85 5.34 -58.03
C ALA A 91 -16.95 5.81 -56.58
N PHE A 92 -17.75 6.84 -56.35
CA PHE A 92 -18.15 7.34 -55.04
C PHE A 92 -19.49 6.71 -54.64
N ILE A 93 -19.57 6.24 -53.40
CA ILE A 93 -20.77 5.61 -52.86
C ILE A 93 -21.13 6.28 -51.55
N GLU A 94 -22.39 6.69 -51.44
CA GLU A 94 -22.97 7.19 -50.20
C GLU A 94 -23.77 6.09 -49.51
N TYR A 95 -23.45 5.83 -48.25
CA TYR A 95 -24.21 4.96 -47.36
C TYR A 95 -25.21 5.76 -46.51
N SER A 96 -26.21 5.07 -45.96
CA SER A 96 -27.21 5.74 -45.11
C SER A 96 -26.64 6.14 -43.74
N GLU A 97 -25.65 5.38 -43.24
CA GLU A 97 -25.02 5.62 -41.94
C GLU A 97 -23.48 5.51 -42.03
N PRO A 98 -22.71 6.30 -41.25
CA PRO A 98 -21.24 6.23 -41.23
C PRO A 98 -20.70 4.85 -40.84
N ALA A 99 -21.39 4.14 -39.95
CA ALA A 99 -20.98 2.81 -39.51
C ALA A 99 -20.97 1.79 -40.67
N GLU A 100 -21.92 1.93 -41.62
CA GLU A 100 -22.00 1.08 -42.82
C GLU A 100 -20.83 1.36 -43.78
N ALA A 101 -20.41 2.62 -43.92
CA ALA A 101 -19.24 3.00 -44.71
C ALA A 101 -17.94 2.36 -44.16
N VAL A 102 -17.78 2.33 -42.82
CA VAL A 102 -16.64 1.64 -42.17
C VAL A 102 -16.70 0.12 -42.39
N ALA A 103 -17.89 -0.47 -42.29
CA ALA A 103 -18.09 -1.90 -42.53
C ALA A 103 -17.77 -2.28 -43.99
N ALA A 104 -18.16 -1.43 -44.95
CA ALA A 104 -17.86 -1.61 -46.37
C ALA A 104 -16.34 -1.61 -46.63
N CYS A 105 -15.60 -0.67 -46.06
CA CYS A 105 -14.13 -0.64 -46.18
C CYS A 105 -13.49 -1.94 -45.64
N LYS A 106 -13.95 -2.46 -44.50
CA LYS A 106 -13.40 -3.69 -43.93
C LYS A 106 -13.75 -4.96 -44.71
N ALA A 107 -14.95 -5.02 -45.29
CA ALA A 107 -15.49 -6.25 -45.88
C ALA A 107 -15.26 -6.36 -47.39
N LEU A 108 -15.17 -5.23 -48.09
CA LEU A 108 -15.11 -5.17 -49.56
C LEU A 108 -13.73 -4.80 -50.10
N ASP A 109 -12.83 -4.27 -49.26
CA ASP A 109 -11.44 -4.04 -49.65
C ASP A 109 -10.72 -5.36 -49.99
N MET A 110 -9.84 -5.32 -50.99
CA MET A 110 -9.12 -6.47 -51.55
C MET A 110 -9.99 -7.57 -52.18
N VAL A 111 -11.31 -7.40 -52.29
CA VAL A 111 -12.19 -8.40 -52.91
C VAL A 111 -12.04 -8.39 -54.43
N GLN A 112 -11.79 -9.55 -55.05
CA GLN A 112 -11.73 -9.65 -56.50
C GLN A 112 -13.12 -9.50 -57.16
N LEU A 113 -13.20 -8.62 -58.16
CA LEU A 113 -14.39 -8.41 -58.97
C LEU A 113 -14.40 -9.38 -60.17
N ASP A 114 -13.25 -9.52 -60.83
CA ASP A 114 -12.96 -10.51 -61.85
C ASP A 114 -11.46 -10.89 -61.79
N LYS A 115 -10.95 -11.61 -62.80
CA LYS A 115 -9.53 -12.04 -62.84
C LYS A 115 -8.52 -10.89 -62.96
N LYS A 116 -8.95 -9.69 -63.38
CA LYS A 116 -8.11 -8.52 -63.67
C LYS A 116 -8.36 -7.35 -62.70
N HIS A 117 -9.54 -7.27 -62.10
CA HIS A 117 -10.00 -6.14 -61.30
C HIS A 117 -10.20 -6.58 -59.84
N GLN A 118 -9.56 -5.85 -58.93
CA GLN A 118 -9.67 -6.02 -57.48
C GLN A 118 -10.17 -4.72 -56.89
N LEU A 119 -11.18 -4.81 -56.01
CA LEU A 119 -11.73 -3.64 -55.34
C LEU A 119 -10.73 -3.10 -54.31
N ARG A 120 -10.57 -1.78 -54.30
CA ARG A 120 -9.91 -1.01 -53.25
C ARG A 120 -10.92 -0.06 -52.66
N VAL A 121 -11.21 -0.19 -51.37
CA VAL A 121 -12.33 0.51 -50.73
C VAL A 121 -11.79 1.38 -49.60
N ASN A 122 -11.78 2.70 -49.82
CA ASN A 122 -11.22 3.68 -48.88
C ASN A 122 -12.30 4.67 -48.45
N LYS A 123 -12.18 5.23 -47.24
CA LYS A 123 -13.07 6.32 -46.84
C LYS A 123 -12.74 7.58 -47.62
N MET A 124 -13.73 8.43 -47.85
CA MET A 124 -13.47 9.75 -48.44
C MET A 124 -12.54 10.59 -47.57
N THR A 125 -12.71 10.52 -46.24
CA THR A 125 -11.87 11.23 -45.26
C THR A 125 -10.42 10.74 -45.19
N ASP A 126 -10.14 9.53 -45.67
CA ASP A 126 -8.76 9.02 -45.75
C ASP A 126 -7.95 9.74 -46.83
N ILE A 127 -8.60 10.36 -47.83
CA ILE A 127 -7.92 11.14 -48.89
C ILE A 127 -7.29 12.40 -48.29
N ASP A 128 -7.95 13.09 -47.36
CA ASP A 128 -7.35 14.22 -46.66
C ASP A 128 -6.26 13.79 -45.67
N ARG A 129 -6.41 12.59 -45.07
CA ARG A 129 -5.46 12.05 -44.11
C ARG A 129 -4.15 11.56 -44.75
N PHE A 130 -4.23 10.95 -45.93
CA PHE A 130 -3.12 10.25 -46.58
C PHE A 130 -2.73 10.85 -47.95
N GLY A 131 -3.62 11.61 -48.59
CA GLY A 131 -3.45 12.11 -49.96
C GLY A 131 -2.92 13.55 -50.06
N ARG A 132 -2.85 14.31 -48.96
CA ARG A 132 -2.17 15.63 -48.97
C ARG A 132 -0.64 15.43 -48.96
N GLU A 133 0.04 16.11 -49.88
CA GLU A 133 1.52 16.13 -49.94
C GLU A 133 2.11 16.51 -48.56
N GLY A 134 3.06 15.72 -48.07
CA GLY A 134 3.74 15.95 -46.78
C GLY A 134 3.17 15.22 -45.55
N ARG A 135 2.01 14.56 -45.64
CA ARG A 135 1.42 13.81 -44.50
C ARG A 135 1.94 12.37 -44.36
N ILE A 136 2.57 11.81 -45.39
CA ILE A 136 3.21 10.50 -45.37
C ILE A 136 4.70 10.71 -45.67
N ASP A 137 5.55 10.24 -44.75
CA ASP A 137 7.00 10.20 -45.00
C ASP A 137 7.31 9.00 -45.90
N GLU A 138 7.78 9.25 -47.12
CA GLU A 138 8.19 8.19 -48.06
C GLU A 138 9.45 7.44 -47.56
N HIS A 139 10.17 8.01 -46.59
CA HIS A 139 11.38 7.42 -46.02
C HIS A 139 11.08 6.72 -44.68
N TYR A 140 11.14 5.40 -44.67
CA TYR A 140 11.06 4.63 -43.43
C TYR A 140 12.27 4.93 -42.51
N THR A 141 12.04 5.68 -41.44
CA THR A 141 13.00 5.80 -40.34
C THR A 141 12.79 4.67 -39.33
N PRO A 142 13.74 3.73 -39.17
CA PRO A 142 13.62 2.70 -38.15
C PRO A 142 13.54 3.35 -36.76
N PRO A 143 12.68 2.83 -35.85
CA PRO A 143 12.53 3.40 -34.51
C PRO A 143 13.87 3.35 -33.77
N LYS A 144 14.25 4.48 -33.16
CA LYS A 144 15.48 4.57 -32.37
C LYS A 144 15.33 3.69 -31.13
N ILE A 145 16.14 2.64 -31.04
CA ILE A 145 16.26 1.82 -29.84
C ILE A 145 16.92 2.72 -28.79
N GLU A 146 16.22 3.00 -27.69
CA GLU A 146 16.80 3.78 -26.58
C GLU A 146 18.05 3.07 -26.05
N GLU A 147 19.09 3.85 -25.75
CA GLU A 147 20.30 3.31 -25.14
C GLU A 147 19.99 2.73 -23.76
N PHE A 148 20.61 1.61 -23.41
CA PHE A 148 20.41 0.98 -22.12
C PHE A 148 20.94 1.87 -21.00
N THR A 149 20.03 2.48 -20.23
CA THR A 149 20.37 3.14 -18.98
C THR A 149 20.39 2.09 -17.86
N GLU A 150 21.54 1.95 -17.18
CA GLU A 150 21.64 1.11 -15.99
C GLU A 150 20.64 1.59 -14.94
N LYS A 151 19.77 0.68 -14.50
CA LYS A 151 18.76 1.02 -13.49
C LYS A 151 19.41 1.02 -12.11
N GLU A 152 19.07 2.02 -11.31
CA GLU A 152 19.49 2.06 -9.91
C GLU A 152 19.05 0.79 -9.17
N HIS A 153 19.87 0.37 -8.22
CA HIS A 153 19.55 -0.78 -7.39
C HIS A 153 18.39 -0.43 -6.44
N LEU A 154 17.19 -0.90 -6.79
CA LEU A 154 15.96 -0.59 -6.03
C LEU A 154 16.09 -0.94 -4.55
N ARG A 155 16.83 -2.02 -4.22
CA ARG A 155 17.04 -2.54 -2.86
C ARG A 155 18.26 -1.99 -2.13
N SER A 156 18.75 -0.82 -2.54
CA SER A 156 19.95 -0.19 -1.97
C SER A 156 19.84 0.04 -0.46
N TRP A 157 18.64 0.36 0.05
CA TRP A 157 18.40 0.65 1.47
C TRP A 157 18.70 -0.52 2.43
N ILE A 158 18.77 -1.76 1.92
CA ILE A 158 19.14 -2.91 2.75
C ILE A 158 20.61 -2.81 3.18
N ALA A 159 21.45 -2.25 2.31
CA ALA A 159 22.82 -1.86 2.62
C ALA A 159 22.80 -0.44 3.20
N ASP A 160 22.30 -0.30 4.43
CA ASP A 160 22.31 0.96 5.19
C ASP A 160 23.70 1.61 5.10
N PRO A 161 23.81 2.86 4.63
CA PRO A 161 25.09 3.56 4.49
C PRO A 161 25.89 3.62 5.79
N SER A 162 25.23 3.60 6.95
CA SER A 162 25.89 3.62 8.25
C SER A 162 26.38 2.24 8.73
N GLY A 163 26.01 1.16 8.05
CA GLY A 163 26.33 -0.22 8.45
C GLY A 163 25.53 -0.76 9.64
N ARG A 164 24.72 0.08 10.31
CA ARG A 164 23.97 -0.27 11.55
C ARG A 164 22.71 -1.08 11.30
N GLY A 165 22.26 -1.17 10.05
CA GLY A 165 21.03 -1.85 9.68
C GLY A 165 19.79 -1.13 10.22
N ARG A 166 19.80 0.21 10.18
CA ARG A 166 18.66 1.07 10.53
C ARG A 166 17.46 0.76 9.65
N ASP A 167 16.28 0.90 10.24
CA ASP A 167 15.02 0.74 9.53
C ASP A 167 14.51 2.10 9.05
N GLN A 168 13.87 2.11 7.89
CA GLN A 168 13.26 3.32 7.34
C GLN A 168 11.79 3.36 7.68
N PHE A 169 11.24 4.57 7.77
CA PHE A 169 9.80 4.77 7.88
C PHE A 169 9.38 5.95 6.99
N VAL A 170 8.09 6.00 6.66
CA VAL A 170 7.48 7.15 5.98
C VAL A 170 6.57 7.88 6.97
N MET A 171 6.62 9.20 6.91
CA MET A 171 5.73 10.09 7.65
C MET A 171 4.99 10.98 6.66
N TYR A 172 3.66 11.01 6.78
CA TYR A 172 2.81 11.95 6.07
C TYR A 172 2.24 12.96 7.07
N LYS A 173 2.63 14.23 6.90
CA LYS A 173 2.20 15.35 7.75
C LYS A 173 1.81 16.53 6.89
N ASP A 174 0.70 17.19 7.24
CA ASP A 174 0.09 18.23 6.40
C ASP A 174 0.05 17.75 4.94
N ASP A 175 0.71 18.45 4.00
CA ASP A 175 0.82 18.02 2.60
C ASP A 175 2.23 17.53 2.22
N ARG A 176 3.08 17.19 3.20
CA ARG A 176 4.45 16.70 2.97
C ARG A 176 4.59 15.24 3.33
N VAL A 177 5.20 14.48 2.43
CA VAL A 177 5.60 13.09 2.65
C VAL A 177 7.11 13.05 2.79
N GLN A 178 7.58 12.50 3.91
CA GLN A 178 8.99 12.34 4.21
C GLN A 178 9.32 10.86 4.41
N VAL A 179 10.44 10.40 3.86
CA VAL A 179 11.03 9.10 4.20
C VAL A 179 12.28 9.35 5.01
N LEU A 180 12.42 8.70 6.15
CA LEU A 180 13.51 8.92 7.09
C LEU A 180 14.15 7.61 7.56
N TRP A 181 15.41 7.67 7.96
CA TRP A 181 16.08 6.62 8.72
C TRP A 181 15.78 6.77 10.21
N ASN A 182 15.51 5.64 10.86
CA ASN A 182 15.40 5.60 12.32
C ASN A 182 16.79 5.66 12.97
N ASN A 183 17.01 6.70 13.80
CA ASN A 183 18.22 6.89 14.59
C ASN A 183 17.99 6.69 16.10
N GLU A 184 17.01 5.89 16.50
CA GLU A 184 16.75 5.54 17.90
C GLU A 184 16.42 6.79 18.76
N LYS A 185 17.32 7.20 19.65
CA LYS A 185 17.17 8.37 20.52
C LYS A 185 17.48 9.69 19.78
N ASP A 186 18.32 9.65 18.74
CA ASP A 186 18.66 10.83 17.96
C ASP A 186 17.52 11.19 16.99
N PRO A 187 17.46 12.48 16.54
CA PRO A 187 16.52 12.88 15.50
C PRO A 187 16.66 12.02 14.23
N PRO A 188 15.54 11.68 13.58
CA PRO A 188 15.55 10.84 12.40
C PRO A 188 16.20 11.57 11.22
N GLU A 189 17.02 10.85 10.44
CA GLU A 189 17.71 11.42 9.29
C GLU A 189 16.78 11.41 8.08
N SER A 190 16.49 12.59 7.51
CA SER A 190 15.63 12.70 6.33
C SER A 190 16.35 12.24 5.07
N ILE A 191 15.72 11.30 4.33
CA ILE A 191 16.22 10.79 3.05
C ILE A 191 15.64 11.61 1.91
N VAL A 192 14.33 11.85 1.97
CA VAL A 192 13.58 12.58 0.94
C VAL A 192 12.37 13.22 1.59
N ASP A 193 12.08 14.45 1.15
CA ASP A 193 10.95 15.23 1.60
C ASP A 193 10.32 15.90 0.38
N ARG A 194 9.07 15.56 0.07
CA ARG A 194 8.33 16.14 -1.05
C ARG A 194 6.95 16.60 -0.62
N GLN A 195 6.60 17.80 -1.06
CA GLN A 195 5.26 18.35 -0.92
C GLN A 195 4.34 17.78 -2.01
N HIS A 196 3.07 17.55 -1.66
CA HIS A 196 2.03 17.00 -2.54
C HIS A 196 2.44 15.69 -3.24
N TRP A 197 3.23 14.85 -2.57
CA TRP A 197 3.68 13.58 -3.13
C TRP A 197 2.52 12.57 -3.30
N THR A 198 1.51 12.67 -2.43
CA THR A 198 0.25 11.92 -2.50
C THR A 198 -0.90 12.87 -2.21
N GLU A 199 -2.08 12.58 -2.75
CA GLU A 199 -3.30 13.35 -2.46
C GLU A 199 -4.10 12.73 -1.31
N SER A 200 -3.95 11.41 -1.08
CA SER A 200 -4.78 10.66 -0.13
C SER A 200 -3.96 10.03 1.00
N PHE A 201 -3.27 8.92 0.75
CA PHE A 201 -2.40 8.25 1.72
C PHE A 201 -1.18 7.66 1.02
N VAL A 202 -0.22 7.16 1.80
CA VAL A 202 0.94 6.42 1.29
C VAL A 202 0.88 4.97 1.75
N ALA A 203 1.42 4.06 0.94
CA ALA A 203 1.52 2.65 1.30
C ALA A 203 2.84 2.06 0.80
N TRP A 204 3.49 1.25 1.63
CA TRP A 204 4.62 0.44 1.21
C TRP A 204 4.14 -0.83 0.51
N THR A 205 4.89 -1.28 -0.48
CA THR A 205 4.72 -2.63 -1.02
C THR A 205 5.17 -3.68 0.01
N PRO A 206 4.67 -4.93 -0.03
CA PRO A 206 4.92 -5.93 1.02
C PRO A 206 6.38 -6.25 1.35
N GLN A 207 7.32 -6.05 0.43
CA GLN A 207 8.76 -6.21 0.66
C GLN A 207 9.51 -4.88 0.76
N GLY A 208 8.78 -3.76 0.76
CA GLY A 208 9.33 -2.41 0.89
C GLY A 208 10.11 -1.93 -0.32
N THR A 209 10.03 -2.59 -1.48
CA THR A 209 10.77 -2.13 -2.68
C THR A 209 10.26 -0.80 -3.20
N TYR A 210 8.95 -0.58 -3.15
CA TYR A 210 8.32 0.63 -3.67
C TYR A 210 7.49 1.34 -2.61
N LEU A 211 7.48 2.67 -2.68
CA LEU A 211 6.50 3.51 -2.01
C LEU A 211 5.37 3.85 -3.00
N THR A 212 4.14 3.69 -2.54
CA THR A 212 2.93 3.92 -3.34
C THR A 212 2.31 5.25 -2.97
N SER A 213 2.08 6.09 -3.98
CA SER A 213 1.33 7.35 -3.84
C SER A 213 0.01 7.28 -4.61
N MET A 214 -1.03 7.86 -4.03
CA MET A 214 -2.40 7.84 -4.51
C MET A 214 -2.78 9.20 -5.08
N HIS A 215 -3.27 9.21 -6.32
CA HIS A 215 -3.68 10.41 -7.06
C HIS A 215 -5.04 10.18 -7.74
N GLN A 216 -5.78 11.24 -8.04
CA GLN A 216 -7.03 11.13 -8.81
C GLN A 216 -6.83 10.49 -10.19
N GLN A 217 -5.68 10.67 -10.82
CA GLN A 217 -5.37 10.04 -12.11
C GLN A 217 -5.01 8.55 -11.98
N GLY A 218 -4.64 8.09 -10.78
CA GLY A 218 -4.25 6.72 -10.51
C GLY A 218 -3.13 6.56 -9.49
N VAL A 219 -2.41 5.46 -9.60
CA VAL A 219 -1.39 5.05 -8.63
C VAL A 219 0.00 5.23 -9.22
N GLN A 220 0.95 5.69 -8.42
CA GLN A 220 2.36 5.79 -8.82
C GLN A 220 3.24 5.04 -7.82
N LEU A 221 4.27 4.36 -8.34
CA LEU A 221 5.29 3.68 -7.56
C LEU A 221 6.62 4.42 -7.64
N TRP A 222 7.25 4.59 -6.49
CA TRP A 222 8.53 5.28 -6.30
C TRP A 222 9.54 4.32 -5.69
N GLY A 223 10.78 4.37 -6.12
CA GLY A 223 11.83 3.49 -5.60
C GLY A 223 13.21 3.93 -6.04
N GLY A 224 14.22 3.20 -5.56
CA GLY A 224 15.63 3.54 -5.75
C GLY A 224 16.13 4.63 -4.77
N PRO A 225 17.46 4.79 -4.65
CA PRO A 225 18.07 5.82 -3.81
C PRO A 225 17.66 7.25 -4.21
N SER A 226 17.46 7.52 -5.51
CA SER A 226 17.03 8.83 -6.01
C SER A 226 15.51 9.08 -5.91
N TRP A 227 14.73 8.11 -5.42
CA TRP A 227 13.26 8.19 -5.34
C TRP A 227 12.61 8.59 -6.67
N THR A 228 13.07 7.98 -7.76
CA THR A 228 12.51 8.21 -9.10
C THR A 228 11.22 7.44 -9.28
N ARG A 229 10.34 7.96 -10.14
CA ARG A 229 9.08 7.29 -10.47
C ARG A 229 9.37 6.04 -11.31
N GLN A 230 8.99 4.89 -10.79
CA GLN A 230 9.22 3.59 -11.42
C GLN A 230 8.08 3.25 -12.39
N LYS A 231 6.83 3.35 -11.93
CA LYS A 231 5.64 2.98 -12.69
C LYS A 231 4.46 3.89 -12.38
N ARG A 232 3.54 3.99 -13.35
CA ARG A 232 2.26 4.68 -13.25
C ARG A 232 1.15 3.74 -13.70
N PHE A 233 0.12 3.60 -12.88
CA PHE A 233 -1.06 2.80 -13.16
C PHE A 233 -2.24 3.76 -13.27
N ALA A 234 -2.67 4.03 -14.50
CA ALA A 234 -3.76 4.94 -14.76
C ALA A 234 -5.09 4.25 -14.41
N HIS A 235 -5.60 4.53 -13.22
CA HIS A 235 -6.91 4.10 -12.75
C HIS A 235 -7.58 5.31 -12.11
N PRO A 236 -8.52 5.98 -12.82
CA PRO A 236 -9.16 7.19 -12.33
C PRO A 236 -9.85 6.98 -10.96
N PHE A 237 -9.71 7.96 -10.08
CA PHE A 237 -10.34 8.03 -8.76
C PHE A 237 -10.10 6.78 -7.89
N VAL A 238 -8.91 6.20 -7.96
CA VAL A 238 -8.54 5.05 -7.14
C VAL A 238 -8.63 5.37 -5.65
N ASN A 239 -9.30 4.50 -4.89
CA ASN A 239 -9.48 4.64 -3.45
C ASN A 239 -8.65 3.65 -2.64
N LEU A 240 -8.49 2.42 -3.13
CA LEU A 240 -7.81 1.34 -2.41
C LEU A 240 -6.80 0.63 -3.31
N VAL A 241 -5.70 0.19 -2.71
CA VAL A 241 -4.61 -0.55 -3.36
C VAL A 241 -4.18 -1.74 -2.51
N ASP A 242 -3.90 -2.86 -3.15
CA ASP A 242 -3.42 -4.09 -2.52
C ASP A 242 -2.39 -4.77 -3.42
N PHE A 243 -1.40 -5.41 -2.83
CA PHE A 243 -0.24 -5.94 -3.55
C PHE A 243 -0.12 -7.44 -3.31
N SER A 244 0.37 -8.16 -4.33
CA SER A 244 0.75 -9.55 -4.14
C SER A 244 1.94 -9.66 -3.16
N PRO A 245 2.02 -10.69 -2.31
CA PRO A 245 3.12 -10.89 -1.35
C PRO A 245 4.52 -10.84 -1.98
N GLY A 246 4.66 -11.30 -3.23
CA GLY A 246 5.91 -11.27 -3.99
C GLY A 246 6.18 -9.95 -4.74
N GLU A 247 5.35 -8.91 -4.58
CA GLU A 247 5.45 -7.61 -5.28
C GLU A 247 5.41 -7.71 -6.81
N LYS A 248 4.68 -8.67 -7.37
CA LYS A 248 4.54 -8.85 -8.83
C LYS A 248 3.29 -8.19 -9.39
N TYR A 249 2.21 -8.17 -8.61
CA TYR A 249 0.91 -7.69 -9.08
C TYR A 249 0.30 -6.70 -8.10
N LEU A 250 -0.53 -5.81 -8.64
CA LEU A 250 -1.21 -4.75 -7.91
C LEU A 250 -2.71 -4.82 -8.22
N THR A 251 -3.55 -4.92 -7.19
CA THR A 251 -4.99 -4.70 -7.28
C THR A 251 -5.29 -3.25 -6.93
N THR A 252 -5.99 -2.56 -7.82
CA THR A 252 -6.51 -1.21 -7.59
C THR A 252 -8.03 -1.22 -7.62
N TRP A 253 -8.66 -0.39 -6.79
CA TRP A 253 -10.12 -0.27 -6.75
C TRP A 253 -10.57 1.17 -6.67
N SER A 254 -11.62 1.50 -7.42
CA SER A 254 -12.35 2.77 -7.34
C SER A 254 -13.83 2.53 -7.02
N ASN A 255 -14.39 3.40 -6.17
CA ASN A 255 -15.82 3.47 -5.90
C ASN A 255 -16.62 3.95 -7.11
N ARG A 256 -15.99 4.71 -8.01
CA ARG A 256 -16.56 5.16 -9.28
C ARG A 256 -16.25 4.10 -10.34
N PRO A 257 -17.25 3.67 -11.14
CA PRO A 257 -16.96 2.87 -12.32
C PRO A 257 -15.99 3.60 -13.24
N ILE A 258 -15.06 2.85 -13.81
CA ILE A 258 -14.15 3.33 -14.84
C ILE A 258 -15.01 3.81 -16.00
N SER A 259 -14.78 5.04 -16.44
CA SER A 259 -15.37 5.59 -17.65
C SER A 259 -14.23 5.90 -18.61
N ILE A 260 -14.29 5.35 -19.81
CA ILE A 260 -13.28 5.56 -20.85
C ILE A 260 -13.78 6.67 -21.78
N PRO A 261 -13.09 7.83 -21.81
CA PRO A 261 -13.45 8.92 -22.73
C PRO A 261 -13.34 8.48 -24.20
N GLU A 262 -14.04 9.17 -25.09
CA GLU A 262 -13.97 8.93 -26.55
C GLU A 262 -12.56 9.13 -27.12
N GLU A 263 -11.75 9.99 -26.48
CA GLU A 263 -10.33 10.20 -26.78
C GLU A 263 -9.44 8.98 -26.44
N GLY A 264 -10.00 7.97 -25.78
CA GLY A 264 -9.31 6.77 -25.32
C GLY A 264 -8.70 6.92 -23.92
N HIS A 265 -8.23 5.80 -23.38
CA HIS A 265 -7.54 5.75 -22.09
C HIS A 265 -6.09 5.28 -22.30
N PRO A 266 -5.10 5.81 -21.57
CA PRO A 266 -3.68 5.48 -21.77
C PRO A 266 -3.28 4.02 -21.52
N ALA A 267 -4.20 3.16 -21.07
CA ALA A 267 -3.87 1.79 -20.64
C ALA A 267 -5.08 0.85 -20.70
N LEU A 268 -6.28 1.35 -20.38
CA LEU A 268 -7.52 0.60 -20.37
C LEU A 268 -8.21 0.68 -21.74
N THR A 269 -9.03 -0.32 -22.04
CA THR A 269 -9.75 -0.48 -23.31
C THR A 269 -11.25 -0.41 -23.07
N VAL A 270 -12.07 -0.19 -24.11
CA VAL A 270 -13.55 -0.09 -23.99
C VAL A 270 -14.18 -1.27 -23.23
N GLU A 271 -13.56 -2.46 -23.25
CA GLU A 271 -14.02 -3.60 -22.46
C GLU A 271 -13.92 -3.41 -20.94
N ASP A 272 -13.10 -2.46 -20.48
CA ASP A 272 -12.88 -2.11 -19.08
C ASP A 272 -13.89 -1.08 -18.57
N ASP A 273 -14.67 -0.48 -19.46
CA ASP A 273 -15.69 0.51 -19.13
C ASP A 273 -16.77 -0.08 -18.20
N GLY A 274 -17.17 0.69 -17.19
CA GLY A 274 -18.14 0.29 -16.17
C GLY A 274 -17.59 -0.62 -15.06
N LYS A 275 -16.32 -1.00 -15.07
CA LYS A 275 -15.70 -1.85 -14.03
C LYS A 275 -15.08 -1.02 -12.90
N ASN A 276 -14.71 -1.67 -11.79
CA ASN A 276 -14.24 -0.97 -10.57
C ASN A 276 -12.86 -1.43 -10.08
N TYR A 277 -12.49 -2.67 -10.39
CA TYR A 277 -11.21 -3.25 -10.01
C TYR A 277 -10.34 -3.40 -11.24
N VAL A 278 -9.05 -3.15 -11.10
CA VAL A 278 -8.05 -3.50 -12.10
C VAL A 278 -6.87 -4.18 -11.42
N ILE A 279 -6.51 -5.35 -11.94
CA ILE A 279 -5.28 -6.07 -11.59
C ILE A 279 -4.22 -5.72 -12.62
N TRP A 280 -3.08 -5.23 -12.14
CA TRP A 280 -1.94 -4.80 -12.94
C TRP A 280 -0.74 -5.71 -12.69
N ASP A 281 0.08 -5.86 -13.72
CA ASP A 281 1.44 -6.38 -13.59
C ASP A 281 2.39 -5.21 -13.30
N ILE A 282 3.15 -5.31 -12.21
CA ILE A 282 4.04 -4.24 -11.73
C ILE A 282 5.26 -4.10 -12.64
N GLU A 283 5.80 -5.21 -13.15
CA GLU A 283 7.00 -5.20 -13.98
C GLU A 283 6.73 -4.53 -15.34
N THR A 284 5.63 -4.92 -15.98
CA THR A 284 5.25 -4.37 -17.29
C THR A 284 4.47 -3.06 -17.18
N GLY A 285 3.72 -2.84 -16.09
CA GLY A 285 2.80 -1.72 -15.93
C GLY A 285 1.47 -1.90 -16.68
N LYS A 286 1.21 -3.08 -17.24
CA LYS A 286 0.03 -3.35 -18.06
C LYS A 286 -1.14 -3.87 -17.22
N PRO A 287 -2.39 -3.51 -17.56
CA PRO A 287 -3.55 -4.12 -16.93
C PRO A 287 -3.66 -5.57 -17.41
N LEU A 288 -3.77 -6.50 -16.46
CA LEU A 288 -4.00 -7.93 -16.76
C LEU A 288 -5.49 -8.20 -16.94
N ARG A 289 -6.30 -7.69 -16.02
CA ARG A 289 -7.76 -7.88 -16.06
C ARG A 289 -8.48 -6.89 -15.16
N SER A 290 -9.65 -6.47 -15.59
CA SER A 290 -10.57 -5.62 -14.84
C SER A 290 -11.82 -6.38 -14.40
N PHE A 291 -12.44 -5.94 -13.30
CA PHE A 291 -13.65 -6.55 -12.76
C PHE A 291 -14.65 -5.52 -12.24
N ALA A 292 -15.94 -5.75 -12.44
CA ALA A 292 -17.00 -4.97 -11.82
C ALA A 292 -17.14 -5.30 -10.33
N ASN A 293 -17.73 -4.37 -9.56
CA ASN A 293 -18.22 -4.68 -8.22
C ASN A 293 -19.24 -5.83 -8.27
N ILE A 294 -19.15 -6.74 -7.31
CA ILE A 294 -20.21 -7.73 -7.08
C ILE A 294 -21.16 -7.07 -6.09
N GLU A 295 -22.33 -6.66 -6.56
CA GLU A 295 -23.38 -6.17 -5.68
C GLU A 295 -23.90 -7.33 -4.83
N LEU A 296 -23.70 -7.25 -3.52
CA LEU A 296 -24.31 -8.17 -2.58
C LEU A 296 -25.78 -7.75 -2.42
N PRO A 297 -26.77 -8.64 -2.64
CA PRO A 297 -28.16 -8.32 -2.38
C PRO A 297 -28.31 -7.87 -0.92
N SER A 298 -28.80 -6.65 -0.73
CA SER A 298 -29.13 -6.13 0.59
C SER A 298 -30.63 -6.30 0.81
N ASN A 299 -31.01 -7.08 1.83
CA ASN A 299 -32.41 -7.21 2.26
C ASN A 299 -32.84 -6.06 3.19
N SER A 300 -31.94 -5.11 3.48
CA SER A 300 -32.20 -3.94 4.31
C SER A 300 -32.32 -2.71 3.43
N THR A 301 -33.28 -1.84 3.74
CA THR A 301 -33.44 -0.52 3.13
C THR A 301 -33.10 0.57 4.16
N ASP A 302 -32.41 1.62 3.74
CA ASP A 302 -32.16 2.84 4.53
C ASP A 302 -33.50 3.57 4.78
N GLU A 303 -33.52 4.58 5.67
CA GLU A 303 -34.72 5.40 5.97
C GLU A 303 -35.36 6.04 4.72
N ALA A 304 -34.59 6.18 3.63
CA ALA A 304 -35.05 6.67 2.33
C ALA A 304 -35.57 5.57 1.37
N GLY A 305 -35.72 4.32 1.82
CA GLY A 305 -36.21 3.19 1.01
C GLY A 305 -35.21 2.63 -0.01
N LEU A 306 -33.96 3.11 -0.01
CA LEU A 306 -32.88 2.60 -0.86
C LEU A 306 -32.22 1.38 -0.20
N PRO A 307 -31.82 0.34 -0.95
CA PRO A 307 -31.11 -0.79 -0.37
C PRO A 307 -29.80 -0.34 0.29
N VAL A 308 -29.62 -0.66 1.57
CA VAL A 308 -28.40 -0.33 2.33
C VAL A 308 -27.22 -0.96 1.61
N LYS A 309 -26.32 -0.15 1.05
CA LYS A 309 -25.09 -0.67 0.42
C LYS A 309 -24.28 -1.40 1.48
N ARG A 310 -24.16 -2.73 1.36
CA ARG A 310 -23.29 -3.51 2.26
C ARG A 310 -21.86 -3.00 2.17
N LYS A 311 -21.19 -2.97 3.32
CA LYS A 311 -19.79 -2.55 3.45
C LYS A 311 -18.91 -3.37 2.51
N ILE A 312 -18.10 -2.70 1.71
CA ILE A 312 -17.13 -3.35 0.81
C ILE A 312 -16.15 -4.17 1.66
N ILE A 313 -15.96 -5.43 1.29
CA ILE A 313 -14.98 -6.30 1.92
C ILE A 313 -13.65 -6.09 1.20
N TRP A 314 -12.64 -5.62 1.93
CA TRP A 314 -11.29 -5.40 1.42
C TRP A 314 -10.29 -6.23 2.24
N PRO A 315 -9.30 -6.90 1.61
CA PRO A 315 -9.10 -7.02 0.17
C PRO A 315 -10.11 -7.97 -0.51
N ALA A 316 -10.62 -7.57 -1.69
CA ALA A 316 -11.59 -8.38 -2.45
C ALA A 316 -10.92 -9.52 -3.23
N PHE A 317 -9.67 -9.31 -3.65
CA PHE A 317 -8.82 -10.29 -4.30
C PHE A 317 -7.74 -10.69 -3.30
N LYS A 318 -7.70 -11.97 -2.93
CA LYS A 318 -6.69 -12.50 -2.01
C LYS A 318 -5.68 -13.33 -2.80
N TRP A 319 -4.40 -13.08 -2.55
CA TRP A 319 -3.27 -13.68 -3.27
C TRP A 319 -2.76 -14.94 -2.59
N SER A 320 -2.29 -15.92 -3.37
CA SER A 320 -1.48 -17.01 -2.84
C SER A 320 -0.10 -16.51 -2.41
N SER A 321 0.52 -17.20 -1.45
CA SER A 321 1.84 -16.83 -0.90
C SER A 321 2.98 -16.75 -1.92
N ASP A 322 2.80 -17.33 -3.11
CA ASP A 322 3.80 -17.42 -4.18
C ASP A 322 3.41 -16.65 -5.45
N ASP A 323 2.35 -15.85 -5.39
CA ASP A 323 1.82 -15.03 -6.48
C ASP A 323 1.43 -15.83 -7.75
N LYS A 324 1.17 -17.14 -7.63
CA LYS A 324 0.70 -17.94 -8.78
C LYS A 324 -0.80 -17.90 -8.97
N TYR A 325 -1.55 -17.66 -7.89
CA TYR A 325 -3.00 -17.60 -7.93
C TYR A 325 -3.52 -16.35 -7.21
N VAL A 326 -4.64 -15.86 -7.71
CA VAL A 326 -5.45 -14.86 -7.02
C VAL A 326 -6.88 -15.35 -7.00
N ALA A 327 -7.55 -15.22 -5.86
CA ALA A 327 -8.93 -15.66 -5.70
C ALA A 327 -9.84 -14.51 -5.32
N ARG A 328 -11.07 -14.57 -5.83
CA ARG A 328 -12.16 -13.66 -5.51
C ARG A 328 -13.35 -14.44 -4.97
N LEU A 329 -13.92 -13.97 -3.87
CA LEU A 329 -15.14 -14.51 -3.29
C LEU A 329 -16.38 -13.94 -4.00
N THR A 330 -17.29 -14.83 -4.38
CA THR A 330 -18.69 -14.48 -4.62
C THR A 330 -19.50 -15.02 -3.45
N GLN A 331 -19.80 -14.13 -2.49
CA GLN A 331 -20.40 -14.53 -1.20
C GLN A 331 -21.70 -15.30 -1.44
N GLY A 332 -21.84 -16.44 -0.76
CA GLY A 332 -22.99 -17.32 -0.84
C GLY A 332 -22.95 -18.36 -1.95
N THR A 333 -22.03 -18.28 -2.92
CA THR A 333 -22.11 -19.16 -4.12
C THR A 333 -20.81 -19.88 -4.49
N SER A 334 -19.68 -19.17 -4.56
CA SER A 334 -18.46 -19.73 -5.15
C SER A 334 -17.21 -18.91 -4.86
N ILE A 335 -16.06 -19.56 -5.02
CA ILE A 335 -14.74 -18.92 -5.03
C ILE A 335 -14.18 -19.06 -6.45
N SER A 336 -13.80 -17.93 -7.03
CA SER A 336 -13.18 -17.88 -8.37
C SER A 336 -11.67 -17.76 -8.21
N VAL A 337 -10.93 -18.80 -8.61
CA VAL A 337 -9.46 -18.81 -8.57
C VAL A 337 -8.91 -18.56 -9.97
N TYR A 338 -8.03 -17.58 -10.11
CA TYR A 338 -7.39 -17.18 -11.36
C TYR A 338 -5.91 -17.54 -11.34
N GLU A 339 -5.41 -18.07 -12.45
CA GLU A 339 -3.99 -18.38 -12.66
C GLU A 339 -3.25 -17.16 -13.21
N LEU A 340 -2.15 -16.78 -12.55
CA LEU A 340 -1.31 -15.67 -12.96
C LEU A 340 -0.14 -16.17 -13.82
N PRO A 341 0.31 -15.41 -14.84
CA PRO A 341 -0.11 -14.04 -15.19
C PRO A 341 -1.33 -13.97 -16.12
N LYS A 342 -1.80 -15.09 -16.68
CA LYS A 342 -2.81 -15.10 -17.76
C LYS A 342 -4.21 -14.68 -17.32
N MET A 343 -4.49 -14.66 -16.02
CA MET A 343 -5.78 -14.33 -15.42
C MET A 343 -6.95 -15.21 -15.90
N ASN A 344 -6.65 -16.43 -16.33
CA ASN A 344 -7.65 -17.44 -16.67
C ASN A 344 -8.17 -18.11 -15.39
N LEU A 345 -9.45 -18.50 -15.38
CA LEU A 345 -9.99 -19.33 -14.30
C LEU A 345 -9.28 -20.69 -14.27
N LEU A 346 -8.93 -21.15 -13.07
CA LEU A 346 -8.33 -22.47 -12.82
C LEU A 346 -9.27 -23.59 -13.34
N ASP A 347 -8.81 -24.38 -14.30
CA ASP A 347 -9.60 -25.35 -15.08
C ASP A 347 -10.84 -24.74 -15.76
N LYS A 348 -10.81 -23.45 -16.09
CA LYS A 348 -11.90 -22.69 -16.73
C LYS A 348 -13.22 -22.72 -15.94
N THR A 349 -13.19 -23.08 -14.66
CA THR A 349 -14.38 -23.24 -13.82
C THR A 349 -14.19 -22.59 -12.46
N THR A 350 -15.26 -22.04 -11.91
CA THR A 350 -15.29 -21.52 -10.54
C THR A 350 -15.50 -22.67 -9.55
N ILE A 351 -14.87 -22.61 -8.39
CA ILE A 351 -15.07 -23.59 -7.32
C ILE A 351 -16.41 -23.28 -6.65
N LYS A 352 -17.43 -24.07 -6.94
CA LYS A 352 -18.78 -23.88 -6.38
C LYS A 352 -18.81 -24.38 -4.93
N ILE A 353 -19.08 -23.47 -4.01
CA ILE A 353 -19.18 -23.75 -2.57
C ILE A 353 -20.41 -23.02 -2.07
N ASP A 354 -21.50 -23.77 -1.89
CA ASP A 354 -22.79 -23.22 -1.53
C ASP A 354 -22.72 -22.56 -0.13
N GLY A 355 -23.19 -21.32 -0.05
CA GLY A 355 -23.19 -20.52 1.17
C GLY A 355 -21.81 -20.07 1.68
N VAL A 356 -20.76 -20.06 0.86
CA VAL A 356 -19.44 -19.58 1.31
C VAL A 356 -19.48 -18.12 1.79
N MET A 357 -19.02 -17.87 3.02
CA MET A 357 -19.11 -16.54 3.63
C MET A 357 -17.79 -15.79 3.65
N ASP A 358 -16.68 -16.48 3.86
CA ASP A 358 -15.33 -15.96 3.79
C ASP A 358 -14.34 -17.08 3.44
N PHE A 359 -13.16 -16.69 2.95
CA PHE A 359 -12.05 -17.60 2.66
C PHE A 359 -10.73 -16.88 2.86
N ASP A 360 -9.66 -17.60 3.20
CA ASP A 360 -8.33 -17.00 3.32
C ASP A 360 -7.22 -17.94 2.88
N TRP A 361 -6.21 -17.40 2.21
CA TRP A 361 -5.04 -18.17 1.76
C TRP A 361 -4.07 -18.42 2.91
N ALA A 362 -3.36 -19.53 2.83
CA ALA A 362 -2.17 -19.74 3.64
C ALA A 362 -1.13 -18.64 3.34
N PRO A 363 -0.65 -17.90 4.36
CA PRO A 363 0.24 -16.75 4.17
C PRO A 363 1.66 -17.12 3.73
N ALA A 364 2.02 -18.40 3.89
CA ALA A 364 3.29 -18.96 3.43
C ALA A 364 3.04 -20.27 2.69
N THR A 365 4.01 -20.70 1.90
CA THR A 365 3.92 -21.96 1.17
C THR A 365 3.76 -23.13 2.15
N PRO A 366 2.63 -23.86 2.10
CA PRO A 366 2.35 -24.94 3.03
C PRO A 366 3.38 -26.06 2.95
N ARG A 367 3.70 -26.66 4.10
CA ARG A 367 4.62 -27.81 4.20
C ARG A 367 3.97 -28.89 5.04
N ARG A 368 3.21 -29.76 4.38
CA ARG A 368 2.53 -30.88 5.04
C ARG A 368 3.39 -32.13 4.97
N ASP A 369 3.42 -32.88 6.06
CA ASP A 369 4.16 -34.14 6.11
C ASP A 369 3.62 -35.15 5.08
N GLY A 370 4.52 -35.79 4.34
CA GLY A 370 4.21 -36.74 3.27
C GLY A 370 3.83 -36.15 1.91
N ILE A 371 3.64 -34.84 1.77
CA ILE A 371 3.32 -34.20 0.49
C ILE A 371 4.58 -33.60 -0.14
N LYS A 372 4.96 -34.12 -1.31
CA LYS A 372 6.11 -33.62 -2.09
C LYS A 372 5.71 -32.81 -3.32
N THR A 373 4.43 -32.87 -3.69
CA THR A 373 3.88 -32.11 -4.80
C THR A 373 3.62 -30.67 -4.39
N TYR A 374 3.69 -29.77 -5.37
CA TYR A 374 3.34 -28.38 -5.16
C TYR A 374 1.87 -28.24 -4.73
N GLU A 375 1.65 -27.44 -3.69
CA GLU A 375 0.31 -27.05 -3.27
C GLU A 375 0.29 -25.66 -2.63
N GLN A 376 -0.83 -24.99 -2.78
CA GLN A 376 -1.26 -23.86 -1.98
C GLN A 376 -2.52 -24.26 -1.24
N LEU A 377 -2.70 -23.76 -0.02
CA LEU A 377 -3.89 -24.04 0.78
C LEU A 377 -4.68 -22.75 0.95
N PHE A 378 -6.00 -22.87 0.87
CA PHE A 378 -6.89 -21.86 1.42
C PHE A 378 -7.94 -22.54 2.30
N CYS A 379 -8.38 -21.83 3.33
CA CYS A 379 -9.51 -22.25 4.14
C CYS A 379 -10.74 -21.40 3.79
N TYR A 380 -11.91 -21.99 3.93
CA TYR A 380 -13.20 -21.33 3.72
C TYR A 380 -14.20 -21.82 4.75
N TRP A 381 -15.25 -21.04 4.97
CA TRP A 381 -16.34 -21.47 5.84
C TRP A 381 -17.72 -21.21 5.24
N THR A 382 -18.66 -22.08 5.58
CA THR A 382 -20.08 -22.00 5.22
C THR A 382 -20.92 -22.08 6.50
N PRO A 383 -21.97 -21.26 6.65
CA PRO A 383 -22.89 -21.31 7.78
C PRO A 383 -23.80 -22.53 7.67
N GLU A 384 -24.68 -22.72 8.66
CA GLU A 384 -25.72 -23.74 8.61
C GLU A 384 -26.76 -23.39 7.54
N ILE A 385 -27.06 -24.35 6.66
CA ILE A 385 -28.01 -24.18 5.56
C ILE A 385 -28.97 -25.37 5.55
N GLY A 386 -30.22 -25.12 5.95
CA GLY A 386 -31.24 -26.16 6.06
C GLY A 386 -30.82 -27.23 7.07
N SER A 387 -30.62 -28.47 6.60
CA SER A 387 -30.13 -29.59 7.41
C SER A 387 -28.61 -29.76 7.41
N ASN A 388 -27.88 -28.99 6.60
CA ASN A 388 -26.43 -29.06 6.55
C ASN A 388 -25.81 -28.26 7.71
N PRO A 389 -24.90 -28.86 8.50
CA PRO A 389 -24.17 -28.13 9.54
C PRO A 389 -23.26 -27.08 8.92
N ALA A 390 -22.81 -26.12 9.75
CA ALA A 390 -21.75 -25.21 9.37
C ALA A 390 -20.47 -26.01 9.09
N LYS A 391 -19.70 -25.60 8.10
CA LYS A 391 -18.50 -26.33 7.67
C LYS A 391 -17.35 -25.37 7.51
N VAL A 392 -16.19 -25.79 7.99
CA VAL A 392 -14.91 -25.18 7.65
C VAL A 392 -14.14 -26.19 6.82
N GLY A 393 -13.80 -25.81 5.59
CA GLY A 393 -13.05 -26.63 4.66
C GLY A 393 -11.65 -26.06 4.45
N LEU A 394 -10.65 -26.93 4.52
CA LEU A 394 -9.29 -26.66 4.08
C LEU A 394 -9.09 -27.34 2.72
N MET A 395 -8.84 -26.55 1.67
CA MET A 395 -8.71 -27.03 0.28
C MET A 395 -7.29 -26.81 -0.25
N SER A 396 -6.81 -27.77 -1.05
CA SER A 396 -5.55 -27.69 -1.76
C SER A 396 -5.74 -27.23 -3.21
N ILE A 397 -4.84 -26.36 -3.69
CA ILE A 397 -4.80 -25.81 -5.04
C ILE A 397 -3.42 -26.11 -5.64
N PRO A 398 -3.34 -26.65 -6.87
CA PRO A 398 -4.40 -26.72 -7.88
C PRO A 398 -5.31 -27.96 -7.83
N SER A 399 -5.06 -28.95 -6.96
CA SER A 399 -5.80 -30.22 -6.99
C SER A 399 -7.30 -30.12 -6.69
N LYS A 400 -7.74 -29.03 -6.05
CA LYS A 400 -9.12 -28.80 -5.55
C LYS A 400 -9.57 -29.87 -4.55
N GLU A 401 -8.63 -30.63 -3.99
CA GLU A 401 -8.91 -31.66 -3.00
C GLU A 401 -9.17 -31.02 -1.63
N ILE A 402 -10.22 -31.46 -0.95
CA ILE A 402 -10.50 -31.05 0.42
C ILE A 402 -9.60 -31.87 1.35
N VAL A 403 -8.59 -31.19 1.90
CA VAL A 403 -7.62 -31.77 2.83
C VAL A 403 -8.28 -32.15 4.15
N ARG A 404 -9.11 -31.24 4.68
CA ARG A 404 -9.78 -31.43 5.97
C ARG A 404 -11.08 -30.65 5.98
N THR A 405 -12.11 -31.25 6.58
CA THR A 405 -13.38 -30.59 6.86
C THR A 405 -13.69 -30.71 8.35
N LEU A 406 -14.10 -29.60 8.95
CA LEU A 406 -14.66 -29.56 10.30
C LEU A 406 -16.13 -29.19 10.20
N ASN A 407 -17.00 -30.02 10.77
CA ASN A 407 -18.43 -29.73 10.87
C ASN A 407 -18.72 -29.14 12.25
N LEU A 408 -19.50 -28.07 12.29
CA LEU A 408 -19.81 -27.28 13.47
C LEU A 408 -21.33 -27.10 13.59
N PHE A 409 -21.80 -26.92 14.82
CA PHE A 409 -23.22 -26.73 15.13
C PHE A 409 -23.44 -25.48 15.98
N SER A 410 -24.62 -24.87 15.84
CA SER A 410 -25.04 -23.63 16.51
C SER A 410 -24.06 -22.46 16.26
N VAL A 411 -23.55 -22.33 15.03
CA VAL A 411 -22.58 -21.30 14.65
C VAL A 411 -23.28 -20.02 14.24
N THR A 412 -22.82 -18.89 14.78
CA THR A 412 -23.25 -17.54 14.40
C THR A 412 -22.29 -16.90 13.40
N ASP A 413 -21.00 -16.91 13.71
CA ASP A 413 -19.93 -16.38 12.85
C ASP A 413 -18.65 -17.22 13.03
N ALA A 414 -17.80 -17.21 12.01
CA ALA A 414 -16.48 -17.82 12.06
C ALA A 414 -15.43 -16.89 11.45
N LYS A 415 -14.31 -16.69 12.17
CA LYS A 415 -13.14 -15.95 11.70
C LYS A 415 -11.95 -16.90 11.53
N LEU A 416 -11.22 -16.71 10.44
CA LEU A 416 -10.10 -17.54 10.04
C LEU A 416 -8.79 -16.80 10.38
N HIS A 417 -7.95 -17.39 11.21
CA HIS A 417 -6.68 -16.80 11.65
C HIS A 417 -5.51 -17.74 11.32
N TRP A 418 -4.75 -17.40 10.28
CA TRP A 418 -3.55 -18.13 9.89
C TRP A 418 -2.33 -17.71 10.70
N GLN A 419 -1.50 -18.70 11.06
CA GLN A 419 -0.14 -18.44 11.55
C GLN A 419 0.78 -18.10 10.37
N SER A 420 1.75 -17.20 10.56
CA SER A 420 2.55 -16.62 9.48
C SER A 420 3.31 -17.62 8.61
N ASP A 421 3.74 -18.77 9.16
CA ASP A 421 4.42 -19.85 8.43
C ASP A 421 3.45 -20.92 7.91
N ALA A 422 2.15 -20.63 7.93
CA ALA A 422 1.06 -21.55 7.60
C ALA A 422 1.13 -22.88 8.40
N SER A 423 1.68 -22.84 9.62
CA SER A 423 1.84 -24.04 10.45
C SER A 423 0.56 -24.42 11.16
N TYR A 424 -0.21 -23.42 11.55
CA TYR A 424 -1.47 -23.51 12.27
C TYR A 424 -2.53 -22.63 11.60
N LEU A 425 -3.78 -23.07 11.68
CA LEU A 425 -4.95 -22.27 11.36
C LEU A 425 -5.89 -22.34 12.57
N CYS A 426 -6.20 -21.19 13.17
CA CYS A 426 -7.23 -21.09 14.19
C CYS A 426 -8.53 -20.64 13.54
N VAL A 427 -9.61 -21.37 13.76
CA VAL A 427 -10.96 -20.92 13.46
C VAL A 427 -11.59 -20.47 14.76
N LYS A 428 -11.80 -19.16 14.89
CA LYS A 428 -12.56 -18.57 15.98
C LYS A 428 -14.04 -18.71 15.63
N VAL A 429 -14.76 -19.55 16.37
CA VAL A 429 -16.17 -19.86 16.12
C VAL A 429 -17.02 -19.28 17.24
N ASP A 430 -17.91 -18.34 16.90
CA ASP A 430 -18.88 -17.80 17.85
C ASP A 430 -20.14 -18.66 17.79
N ARG A 431 -20.36 -19.42 18.87
CA ARG A 431 -21.51 -20.32 19.04
C ARG A 431 -22.61 -19.63 19.81
N HIS A 432 -23.86 -19.77 19.37
CA HIS A 432 -25.02 -19.34 20.14
C HIS A 432 -25.58 -20.49 20.96
N SER A 433 -26.14 -20.18 22.14
CA SER A 433 -26.91 -21.16 22.90
C SER A 433 -28.19 -21.55 22.16
N LYS A 434 -28.80 -22.69 22.52
CA LYS A 434 -30.08 -23.14 21.92
C LYS A 434 -31.18 -22.09 21.99
N SER A 435 -31.16 -21.22 23.00
CA SER A 435 -32.11 -20.11 23.17
C SER A 435 -31.74 -18.85 22.38
N LYS A 436 -30.58 -18.82 21.72
CA LYS A 436 -29.98 -17.68 21.00
C LYS A 436 -29.72 -16.43 21.85
N LYS A 437 -29.72 -16.57 23.17
CA LYS A 437 -29.56 -15.43 24.12
C LYS A 437 -28.12 -15.16 24.53
N SER A 438 -27.24 -16.15 24.42
CA SER A 438 -25.84 -16.05 24.82
C SER A 438 -24.94 -16.55 23.70
N LEU A 439 -23.78 -15.90 23.58
CA LEU A 439 -22.69 -16.31 22.70
C LEU A 439 -21.57 -16.88 23.54
N ALA A 440 -20.96 -17.97 23.07
CA ALA A 440 -19.75 -18.55 23.61
C ALA A 440 -18.78 -18.78 22.45
N THR A 441 -17.51 -18.45 22.63
CA THR A 441 -16.51 -18.65 21.57
C THR A 441 -15.72 -19.92 21.81
N SER A 442 -15.57 -20.72 20.76
CA SER A 442 -14.65 -21.86 20.74
C SER A 442 -13.55 -21.62 19.72
N LEU A 443 -12.32 -21.99 20.05
CA LEU A 443 -11.18 -21.93 19.12
C LEU A 443 -10.83 -23.33 18.63
N GLU A 444 -10.91 -23.51 17.32
CA GLU A 444 -10.62 -24.77 16.64
C GLU A 444 -9.26 -24.64 15.92
N ILE A 445 -8.22 -25.29 16.41
CA ILE A 445 -6.84 -25.15 15.92
C ILE A 445 -6.47 -26.34 15.04
N PHE A 446 -6.25 -26.08 13.76
CA PHE A 446 -5.79 -27.04 12.77
C PHE A 446 -4.26 -27.06 12.76
N ARG A 447 -3.65 -28.24 12.95
CA ARG A 447 -2.20 -28.42 12.86
C ARG A 447 -1.82 -28.83 11.44
N VAL A 448 -1.57 -27.85 10.58
CA VAL A 448 -1.47 -28.03 9.13
C VAL A 448 -0.27 -28.88 8.72
N ARG A 449 0.85 -28.78 9.45
CA ARG A 449 2.07 -29.54 9.13
C ARG A 449 1.97 -31.03 9.45
N GLU A 450 1.13 -31.39 10.41
CA GLU A 450 0.99 -32.77 10.88
C GLU A 450 0.14 -33.61 9.91
N LYS A 451 0.46 -34.90 9.80
CA LYS A 451 -0.25 -35.81 8.91
C LYS A 451 -1.73 -35.88 9.28
N GLY A 452 -2.59 -35.67 8.29
CA GLY A 452 -4.05 -35.70 8.46
C GLY A 452 -4.67 -34.43 9.05
N VAL A 453 -3.86 -33.39 9.33
CA VAL A 453 -4.29 -32.09 9.86
C VAL A 453 -5.21 -32.26 11.09
N PRO A 454 -4.68 -32.75 12.22
CA PRO A 454 -5.47 -32.89 13.43
C PRO A 454 -6.02 -31.53 13.88
N VAL A 455 -7.22 -31.56 14.45
CA VAL A 455 -7.93 -30.39 14.95
C VAL A 455 -8.02 -30.51 16.46
N GLU A 456 -7.54 -29.50 17.15
CA GLU A 456 -7.59 -29.37 18.60
C GLU A 456 -8.60 -28.29 18.99
N VAL A 457 -9.44 -28.58 19.97
CA VAL A 457 -10.46 -27.66 20.47
C VAL A 457 -9.99 -27.05 21.78
N VAL A 458 -9.86 -25.73 21.83
CA VAL A 458 -9.59 -25.01 23.09
C VAL A 458 -10.93 -24.57 23.68
N ASP A 459 -11.48 -25.40 24.58
CA ASP A 459 -12.79 -25.21 25.21
C ASP A 459 -12.73 -24.54 26.60
N SER A 460 -11.55 -24.06 27.01
CA SER A 460 -11.38 -23.39 28.31
C SER A 460 -11.90 -21.94 28.32
N ILE A 461 -12.43 -21.44 27.20
CA ILE A 461 -12.85 -20.05 27.01
C ILE A 461 -14.36 -19.96 27.23
N LYS A 462 -14.76 -19.29 28.32
CA LYS A 462 -16.18 -19.09 28.67
C LYS A 462 -16.78 -17.83 28.03
N ASP A 463 -15.93 -16.84 27.78
CA ASP A 463 -16.30 -15.51 27.35
C ASP A 463 -16.20 -15.36 25.82
N THR A 464 -16.73 -14.25 25.28
CA THR A 464 -16.66 -14.00 23.84
C THR A 464 -15.26 -13.46 23.48
N VAL A 465 -14.59 -14.05 22.50
CA VAL A 465 -13.29 -13.56 22.01
C VAL A 465 -13.52 -12.40 21.05
N ILE A 466 -12.99 -11.22 21.37
CA ILE A 466 -13.07 -10.03 20.52
C ILE A 466 -11.88 -9.93 19.56
N ASN A 467 -10.70 -10.35 20.00
CA ASN A 467 -9.48 -10.28 19.21
C ASN A 467 -8.60 -11.52 19.46
N PHE A 468 -7.90 -11.96 18.42
CA PHE A 468 -7.04 -13.14 18.40
C PHE A 468 -5.81 -12.83 17.55
N ALA A 469 -4.62 -13.11 18.07
CA ALA A 469 -3.39 -12.96 17.30
C ALA A 469 -2.39 -14.09 17.57
N TRP A 470 -1.94 -14.73 16.48
CA TRP A 470 -0.83 -15.68 16.48
C TRP A 470 0.51 -14.96 16.64
N GLU A 471 1.43 -15.61 17.35
CA GLU A 471 2.83 -15.24 17.31
C GLU A 471 3.43 -15.48 15.90
N PRO A 472 4.04 -14.46 15.27
CA PRO A 472 4.76 -14.61 14.02
C PRO A 472 5.91 -15.62 14.17
N LYS A 473 5.96 -16.60 13.26
CA LYS A 473 6.98 -17.69 13.24
C LYS A 473 7.04 -18.53 14.52
N GLY A 474 6.04 -18.40 15.38
CA GLY A 474 5.90 -19.13 16.63
C GLY A 474 4.69 -20.04 16.65
N ASN A 475 4.43 -20.57 17.84
CA ASN A 475 3.32 -21.49 18.13
C ASN A 475 2.51 -21.01 19.34
N ARG A 476 2.62 -19.75 19.73
CA ARG A 476 1.88 -19.15 20.85
C ARG A 476 0.83 -18.19 20.30
N PHE A 477 -0.20 -17.90 21.09
CA PHE A 477 -1.21 -16.91 20.71
C PHE A 477 -1.77 -16.19 21.93
N VAL A 478 -2.32 -15.01 21.68
CA VAL A 478 -3.00 -14.18 22.67
C VAL A 478 -4.42 -13.95 22.21
N ILE A 479 -5.34 -13.92 23.16
CA ILE A 479 -6.74 -13.59 22.94
C ILE A 479 -7.15 -12.45 23.87
N ILE A 480 -8.08 -11.64 23.39
CA ILE A 480 -8.81 -10.69 24.23
C ILE A 480 -10.26 -11.15 24.28
N THR A 481 -10.81 -11.29 25.49
CA THR A 481 -12.17 -11.72 25.75
C THR A 481 -12.99 -10.63 26.43
N THR A 482 -14.30 -10.71 26.30
CA THR A 482 -15.26 -9.87 27.03
C THR A 482 -16.41 -10.71 27.58
N ALA A 483 -16.81 -10.41 28.82
CA ALA A 483 -17.86 -11.12 29.53
C ALA A 483 -19.28 -10.72 29.09
N GLU A 484 -19.45 -9.52 28.50
CA GLU A 484 -20.76 -8.99 28.11
C GLU A 484 -20.98 -9.06 26.60
N VAL A 485 -22.14 -9.58 26.18
CA VAL A 485 -22.56 -9.56 24.78
C VAL A 485 -22.84 -8.12 24.38
N VAL A 486 -22.07 -7.64 23.41
CA VAL A 486 -22.04 -6.26 22.91
C VAL A 486 -23.42 -5.79 22.46
N ALA A 487 -24.18 -5.16 23.36
CA ALA A 487 -25.10 -4.10 22.96
C ALA A 487 -24.24 -2.83 22.77
N PRO A 488 -24.48 -2.01 21.73
CA PRO A 488 -23.77 -0.75 21.56
C PRO A 488 -24.10 0.19 22.72
N SER A 489 -23.27 0.18 23.76
CA SER A 489 -23.33 1.11 24.89
C SER A 489 -22.21 2.15 24.73
N ALA A 490 -22.38 3.31 25.38
CA ALA A 490 -21.41 4.40 25.32
C ALA A 490 -20.12 4.12 26.13
N VAL A 491 -20.11 3.07 26.96
CA VAL A 491 -18.97 2.70 27.81
C VAL A 491 -18.37 1.40 27.27
N PRO A 492 -17.10 1.39 26.84
CA PRO A 492 -16.44 0.17 26.40
C PRO A 492 -16.51 -0.91 27.51
N PRO A 493 -16.87 -2.16 27.17
CA PRO A 493 -16.92 -3.23 28.15
C PRO A 493 -15.51 -3.54 28.66
N LYS A 494 -15.40 -3.96 29.93
CA LYS A 494 -14.13 -4.47 30.45
C LYS A 494 -13.73 -5.73 29.69
N THR A 495 -12.45 -5.79 29.37
CA THR A 495 -11.84 -6.92 28.65
C THR A 495 -10.87 -7.67 29.55
N SER A 496 -10.59 -8.91 29.15
CA SER A 496 -9.60 -9.76 29.77
C SER A 496 -8.63 -10.28 28.70
N VAL A 497 -7.34 -10.33 29.02
CA VAL A 497 -6.29 -10.74 28.09
C VAL A 497 -5.79 -12.11 28.49
N GLY A 498 -5.95 -13.11 27.63
CA GLY A 498 -5.54 -14.49 27.85
C GLY A 498 -4.34 -14.90 27.00
N PHE A 499 -3.32 -15.50 27.62
CA PHE A 499 -2.11 -15.98 26.96
C PHE A 499 -2.12 -17.50 26.86
N TYR A 500 -1.75 -18.05 25.70
CA TYR A 500 -1.76 -19.49 25.43
C TYR A 500 -0.46 -19.95 24.78
N CYS A 501 0.01 -21.13 25.19
CA CYS A 501 1.15 -21.81 24.59
C CYS A 501 0.96 -23.34 24.57
N PRO A 502 1.66 -24.07 23.71
CA PRO A 502 1.67 -25.52 23.77
C PRO A 502 2.45 -26.03 24.99
N GLU A 503 2.02 -27.17 25.51
CA GLU A 503 2.75 -27.90 26.55
C GLU A 503 4.09 -28.43 26.04
N LYS A 504 5.06 -28.55 26.95
CA LYS A 504 6.30 -29.28 26.68
C LYS A 504 6.00 -30.77 26.63
N VAL A 505 6.28 -31.40 25.49
CA VAL A 505 6.21 -32.87 25.33
C VAL A 505 7.61 -33.43 25.23
N LYS A 506 7.83 -34.65 25.73
CA LYS A 506 9.11 -35.36 25.55
C LYS A 506 9.29 -35.70 24.05
N GLY A 507 10.25 -35.04 23.39
CA GLY A 507 10.58 -35.25 21.98
C GLY A 507 10.33 -34.00 21.11
N ASN A 508 10.27 -34.17 19.79
CA ASN A 508 10.06 -33.08 18.82
C ASN A 508 8.57 -32.79 18.52
N GLY A 509 7.65 -33.33 19.33
CA GLY A 509 6.20 -33.14 19.14
C GLY A 509 5.70 -31.85 19.77
N VAL A 510 4.60 -31.29 19.25
CA VAL A 510 3.93 -30.13 19.83
C VAL A 510 2.83 -30.62 20.77
N GLY A 511 2.88 -30.19 22.04
CA GLY A 511 1.85 -30.52 23.04
C GLY A 511 0.51 -29.86 22.76
N ASN A 512 -0.48 -30.12 23.60
CA ASN A 512 -1.77 -29.44 23.53
C ASN A 512 -1.60 -27.97 23.95
N PHE A 513 -2.44 -27.09 23.41
CA PHE A 513 -2.48 -25.69 23.78
C PHE A 513 -3.10 -25.54 25.16
N LYS A 514 -2.34 -24.96 26.08
CA LYS A 514 -2.78 -24.61 27.43
C LYS A 514 -2.76 -23.12 27.67
N HIS A 515 -3.64 -22.71 28.55
CA HIS A 515 -3.70 -21.37 29.10
C HIS A 515 -2.53 -21.15 30.05
N ILE A 516 -1.86 -20.00 29.93
CA ILE A 516 -0.76 -19.56 30.79
C ILE A 516 -1.32 -18.72 31.93
N ARG A 517 -1.82 -17.52 31.60
CA ARG A 517 -2.36 -16.51 32.53
C ARG A 517 -3.43 -15.68 31.85
N THR A 518 -4.34 -15.13 32.66
CA THR A 518 -5.31 -14.11 32.25
C THR A 518 -5.09 -12.84 33.06
N TYR A 519 -5.08 -11.70 32.39
CA TYR A 519 -5.13 -10.38 33.01
C TYR A 519 -6.53 -9.81 32.85
N ASP A 520 -7.30 -9.81 33.94
CA ASP A 520 -8.70 -9.37 33.94
C ASP A 520 -8.87 -7.86 34.17
N LYS A 521 -10.07 -7.35 33.87
CA LYS A 521 -10.51 -5.97 34.13
C LYS A 521 -9.67 -4.90 33.43
N LYS A 522 -9.20 -5.20 32.23
CA LYS A 522 -8.52 -4.27 31.32
C LYS A 522 -9.52 -3.58 30.38
N ASN A 523 -9.02 -2.68 29.54
CA ASN A 523 -9.77 -2.05 28.45
C ASN A 523 -9.16 -2.33 27.07
N SER A 524 -8.16 -3.22 27.02
CA SER A 524 -7.40 -3.54 25.82
C SER A 524 -8.28 -4.12 24.73
N ASN A 525 -8.01 -3.74 23.48
CA ASN A 525 -8.78 -4.17 22.30
C ASN A 525 -7.90 -4.66 21.15
N ALA A 526 -6.58 -4.42 21.19
CA ALA A 526 -5.64 -4.76 20.13
C ALA A 526 -4.42 -5.53 20.66
N ILE A 527 -3.88 -6.41 19.82
CA ILE A 527 -2.70 -7.23 20.09
C ILE A 527 -1.71 -7.03 18.95
N PHE A 528 -0.48 -6.61 19.28
CA PHE A 528 0.59 -6.36 18.32
C PHE A 528 1.83 -7.18 18.67
N TRP A 529 2.08 -8.24 17.91
CA TRP A 529 3.25 -9.09 18.08
C TRP A 529 4.48 -8.53 17.37
N SER A 530 5.66 -8.71 17.99
CA SER A 530 6.92 -8.50 17.29
C SER A 530 7.04 -9.45 16.09
N PRO A 531 7.50 -8.98 14.91
CA PRO A 531 7.68 -9.83 13.71
C PRO A 531 8.64 -11.00 13.89
N LYS A 532 9.45 -11.00 14.96
CA LYS A 532 10.35 -12.11 15.34
C LYS A 532 9.74 -13.05 16.39
N GLY A 533 8.54 -12.76 16.89
CA GLY A 533 7.93 -13.44 18.02
C GLY A 533 8.47 -12.95 19.37
N ARG A 534 8.26 -13.75 20.41
CA ARG A 534 8.64 -13.52 21.82
C ARG A 534 7.96 -12.34 22.51
N PHE A 535 8.00 -11.15 21.93
CA PHE A 535 7.43 -9.93 22.52
C PHE A 535 6.05 -9.62 21.92
N VAL A 536 5.13 -9.17 22.77
CA VAL A 536 3.78 -8.76 22.37
C VAL A 536 3.36 -7.52 23.14
N ILE A 537 2.70 -6.61 22.44
CA ILE A 537 2.05 -5.45 23.03
C ILE A 537 0.55 -5.68 23.04
N VAL A 538 -0.06 -5.44 24.18
CA VAL A 538 -1.51 -5.45 24.33
C VAL A 538 -1.93 -4.04 24.68
N ALA A 539 -2.77 -3.45 23.84
CA ALA A 539 -3.06 -2.02 23.89
C ALA A 539 -4.54 -1.71 23.74
N THR A 540 -4.90 -0.51 24.19
CA THR A 540 -6.19 0.11 23.90
C THR A 540 -6.01 1.20 22.84
N VAL A 541 -6.40 0.90 21.59
CA VAL A 541 -6.33 1.86 20.47
C VAL A 541 -7.71 2.43 20.13
N HIS A 542 -7.74 3.58 19.46
CA HIS A 542 -8.98 4.25 19.04
C HIS A 542 -9.93 4.62 20.19
N SER A 543 -9.40 4.86 21.38
CA SER A 543 -10.15 5.30 22.56
C SER A 543 -9.54 6.60 23.10
N GLN A 544 -10.40 7.56 23.42
CA GLN A 544 -9.97 8.83 24.04
C GLN A 544 -9.89 8.75 25.57
N GLN A 545 -10.47 7.71 26.18
CA GLN A 545 -10.53 7.54 27.63
C GLN A 545 -9.47 6.60 28.19
N SER A 546 -9.01 5.66 27.36
CA SER A 546 -8.04 4.62 27.73
C SER A 546 -7.04 4.51 26.58
N TYR A 547 -5.75 4.58 26.90
CA TYR A 547 -4.64 4.61 25.93
C TYR A 547 -3.41 3.88 26.47
N ASP A 548 -3.67 2.90 27.32
CA ASP A 548 -2.69 2.03 27.96
C ASP A 548 -2.12 1.01 26.98
N MET A 549 -0.81 0.77 27.09
CA MET A 549 -0.06 -0.21 26.32
C MET A 549 0.83 -1.03 27.24
N GLU A 550 0.64 -2.34 27.22
CA GLU A 550 1.35 -3.27 28.08
C GLU A 550 2.32 -4.13 27.26
N PHE A 551 3.60 -4.11 27.62
CA PHE A 551 4.66 -4.84 26.95
C PHE A 551 4.91 -6.16 27.67
N PHE A 552 4.72 -7.28 26.98
CA PHE A 552 4.93 -8.62 27.52
C PHE A 552 6.08 -9.35 26.81
N ASP A 553 6.89 -10.07 27.58
CA ASP A 553 7.89 -11.04 27.10
C ASP A 553 7.39 -12.46 27.43
N LEU A 554 7.29 -13.33 26.43
CA LEU A 554 6.89 -14.73 26.63
C LEU A 554 8.06 -15.70 26.85
N ASP A 555 9.31 -15.26 26.73
CA ASP A 555 10.52 -16.06 26.99
C ASP A 555 11.44 -15.33 27.97
N PHE A 556 10.89 -14.79 29.05
CA PHE A 556 11.70 -14.08 30.04
C PHE A 556 12.71 -15.03 30.71
N GLU A 557 13.99 -14.66 30.71
CA GLU A 557 15.10 -15.47 31.25
C GLU A 557 15.58 -14.99 32.65
N GLY A 558 14.94 -13.97 33.22
CA GLY A 558 15.34 -13.41 34.51
C GLY A 558 15.12 -14.33 35.72
N VAL A 559 15.64 -13.88 36.88
CA VAL A 559 15.74 -14.65 38.15
C VAL A 559 14.38 -14.89 38.83
N ALA A 560 13.29 -14.32 38.32
CA ALA A 560 11.95 -14.58 38.84
C ALA A 560 11.62 -16.08 38.70
N GLU A 561 11.47 -16.77 39.84
CA GLU A 561 11.15 -18.19 39.85
C GLU A 561 9.85 -18.45 39.07
N ARG A 562 9.90 -19.35 38.09
CA ARG A 562 8.70 -19.76 37.36
C ARG A 562 7.70 -20.39 38.34
N PRO A 563 6.44 -19.92 38.38
CA PRO A 563 5.41 -20.54 39.19
C PRO A 563 5.34 -22.04 38.91
N ASP A 564 5.10 -22.86 39.93
CA ASP A 564 5.04 -24.33 39.79
C ASP A 564 4.03 -24.78 38.71
N SER A 565 2.93 -24.03 38.55
CA SER A 565 1.90 -24.26 37.54
C SER A 565 2.37 -24.05 36.08
N GLU A 566 3.50 -23.37 35.87
CA GLU A 566 4.00 -22.97 34.56
C GLU A 566 5.29 -23.72 34.16
N LYS A 567 5.83 -24.58 35.03
CA LYS A 567 7.09 -25.31 34.78
C LYS A 567 7.04 -26.19 33.53
N ASP A 568 5.88 -26.80 33.27
CA ASP A 568 5.63 -27.69 32.13
C ASP A 568 5.25 -26.96 30.83
N LEU A 569 5.13 -25.63 30.87
CA LEU A 569 4.79 -24.81 29.71
C LEU A 569 6.03 -24.40 28.90
N THR A 570 5.83 -24.13 27.62
CA THR A 570 6.90 -23.69 26.71
C THR A 570 7.26 -22.22 26.86
N ALA A 571 6.43 -21.42 27.52
CA ALA A 571 6.61 -19.98 27.72
C ALA A 571 6.93 -19.61 29.18
N ASN A 572 7.58 -18.46 29.38
CA ASN A 572 7.70 -17.77 30.66
C ASN A 572 7.23 -16.31 30.48
N LEU A 573 5.97 -16.06 30.84
CA LEU A 573 5.34 -14.77 30.62
C LEU A 573 5.79 -13.75 31.67
N GLN A 574 6.18 -12.56 31.24
CA GLN A 574 6.48 -11.44 32.14
C GLN A 574 5.93 -10.15 31.55
N LEU A 575 5.28 -9.34 32.38
CA LEU A 575 4.98 -7.95 32.05
C LEU A 575 6.27 -7.14 32.25
N MET A 576 6.76 -6.56 31.18
CA MET A 576 8.04 -5.83 31.11
C MET A 576 7.86 -4.37 31.47
N ASN A 577 6.91 -3.70 30.81
CA ASN A 577 6.61 -2.30 31.04
C ASN A 577 5.16 -1.97 30.70
N VAL A 578 4.69 -0.83 31.20
CA VAL A 578 3.41 -0.22 30.85
C VAL A 578 3.71 1.21 30.38
N ALA A 579 3.22 1.57 29.21
CA ALA A 579 3.38 2.89 28.63
C ALA A 579 2.02 3.41 28.15
N ASP A 580 1.91 4.74 28.08
CA ASP A 580 0.70 5.43 27.70
C ASP A 580 0.99 6.35 26.51
N HIS A 581 0.09 6.40 25.53
CA HIS A 581 0.15 7.37 24.43
C HIS A 581 -1.25 7.88 24.12
N TYR A 582 -1.55 9.09 24.58
CA TYR A 582 -2.87 9.69 24.43
C TYR A 582 -3.36 9.68 22.98
N GLY A 583 -4.59 9.20 22.77
CA GLY A 583 -5.21 9.21 21.44
C GLY A 583 -4.64 8.21 20.44
N VAL A 584 -3.74 7.29 20.85
CA VAL A 584 -3.09 6.33 19.95
C VAL A 584 -4.08 5.68 18.96
N THR A 585 -3.77 5.86 17.67
CA THR A 585 -4.56 5.33 16.57
C THR A 585 -3.95 4.05 16.04
N ASP A 586 -2.64 4.02 15.87
CA ASP A 586 -1.94 2.92 15.22
C ASP A 586 -0.65 2.59 15.98
N ILE A 587 -0.35 1.29 16.10
CA ILE A 587 0.86 0.75 16.73
C ILE A 587 1.49 -0.22 15.75
N ASP A 588 2.72 0.05 15.35
CA ASP A 588 3.46 -0.76 14.39
C ASP A 588 4.85 -1.13 14.91
N TRP A 589 5.15 -2.42 14.87
CA TRP A 589 6.49 -2.93 15.08
C TRP A 589 7.34 -2.70 13.84
N ASP A 590 8.61 -2.38 14.05
CA ASP A 590 9.58 -2.36 12.97
C ASP A 590 9.82 -3.81 12.44
N PRO A 591 10.27 -3.99 11.18
CA PRO A 591 10.43 -5.32 10.59
C PRO A 591 11.49 -6.19 11.28
N THR A 592 12.39 -5.60 12.06
CA THR A 592 13.41 -6.33 12.82
C THR A 592 12.91 -6.77 14.19
N GLY A 593 11.87 -6.12 14.73
CA GLY A 593 11.25 -6.42 16.02
C GLY A 593 11.98 -5.82 17.22
N ARG A 594 12.78 -4.77 17.02
CA ARG A 594 13.55 -4.03 18.04
C ARG A 594 12.82 -2.79 18.54
N PHE A 595 12.03 -2.14 17.68
CA PHE A 595 11.40 -0.87 17.94
C PHE A 595 9.90 -0.93 17.66
N VAL A 596 9.16 -0.09 18.38
CA VAL A 596 7.71 0.06 18.21
C VAL A 596 7.41 1.53 18.04
N ALA A 597 6.74 1.86 16.95
CA ALA A 597 6.20 3.19 16.75
C ALA A 597 4.72 3.18 17.08
N THR A 598 4.30 4.15 17.88
CA THR A 598 2.88 4.38 18.17
C THR A 598 2.55 5.77 17.66
N SER A 599 1.38 5.95 17.07
CA SER A 599 1.06 7.18 16.34
C SER A 599 -0.36 7.64 16.60
N ALA A 600 -0.55 8.95 16.63
CA ALA A 600 -1.82 9.62 16.90
C ALA A 600 -2.22 10.51 15.71
N SER A 601 -3.10 9.99 14.84
CA SER A 601 -3.47 10.61 13.56
C SER A 601 -4.59 11.67 13.64
N ILE A 602 -4.39 12.78 12.93
CA ILE A 602 -5.40 13.84 12.75
C ILE A 602 -6.67 13.33 12.06
N TRP A 603 -6.58 12.23 11.30
CA TRP A 603 -7.74 11.60 10.66
C TRP A 603 -8.71 11.00 11.68
N LYS A 604 -8.30 10.81 12.94
CA LYS A 604 -9.15 10.28 14.01
C LYS A 604 -9.48 11.33 15.07
N HIS A 605 -8.50 12.10 15.53
CA HIS A 605 -8.71 13.20 16.49
C HIS A 605 -7.68 14.31 16.29
N THR A 606 -8.00 15.53 16.71
CA THR A 606 -7.21 16.74 16.42
C THR A 606 -6.29 17.21 17.57
N MET A 607 -6.30 16.51 18.71
CA MET A 607 -5.48 16.87 19.88
C MET A 607 -4.22 16.01 19.94
N GLU A 608 -3.09 16.57 20.39
CA GLU A 608 -1.84 15.84 20.69
C GLU A 608 -1.40 14.86 19.59
N ASN A 609 -1.47 15.31 18.34
CA ASN A 609 -1.02 14.50 17.21
C ASN A 609 0.52 14.41 17.17
N GLY A 610 1.02 13.22 16.84
CA GLY A 610 2.45 12.93 16.87
C GLY A 610 2.72 11.44 16.84
N TYR A 611 3.96 11.07 17.15
CA TYR A 611 4.34 9.68 17.31
C TYR A 611 5.34 9.50 18.45
N HIS A 612 5.26 8.36 19.12
CA HIS A 612 6.22 7.91 20.12
C HIS A 612 6.97 6.70 19.57
N LEU A 613 8.25 6.62 19.89
CA LEU A 613 9.10 5.47 19.57
C LEU A 613 9.53 4.80 20.87
N TYR A 614 9.25 3.51 20.98
CA TYR A 614 9.64 2.67 22.10
C TYR A 614 10.63 1.60 21.65
N ASP A 615 11.45 1.11 22.58
CA ASP A 615 12.16 -0.15 22.40
C ASP A 615 11.21 -1.34 22.60
N PHE A 616 11.71 -2.56 22.36
CA PHE A 616 10.93 -3.79 22.55
C PHE A 616 10.56 -4.09 24.01
N LYS A 617 11.20 -3.44 24.99
CA LYS A 617 10.91 -3.58 26.43
C LYS A 617 9.85 -2.59 26.90
N GLY A 618 9.60 -1.54 26.11
CA GLY A 618 8.69 -0.44 26.42
C GLY A 618 9.38 0.80 26.99
N GLU A 619 10.71 0.93 26.90
CA GLU A 619 11.42 2.18 27.17
C GLU A 619 11.10 3.19 26.06
N GLN A 620 10.59 4.36 26.42
CA GLN A 620 10.33 5.44 25.47
C GLN A 620 11.68 6.04 25.02
N LEU A 621 11.99 5.87 23.74
CA LEU A 621 13.21 6.39 23.13
C LEU A 621 13.01 7.83 22.64
N ARG A 622 11.82 8.12 22.08
CA ARG A 622 11.51 9.42 21.49
C ARG A 622 10.01 9.71 21.55
N GLU A 623 9.69 10.99 21.72
CA GLU A 623 8.35 11.54 21.60
C GLU A 623 8.46 12.81 20.75
N GLU A 624 7.72 12.83 19.65
CA GLU A 624 7.70 13.98 18.74
C GLU A 624 6.25 14.40 18.50
N PRO A 625 5.82 15.55 19.05
CA PRO A 625 4.56 16.17 18.66
C PRO A 625 4.72 16.71 17.23
N VAL A 626 3.78 16.34 16.35
CA VAL A 626 3.79 16.74 14.95
C VAL A 626 2.43 17.30 14.56
N GLU A 627 2.39 18.58 14.25
CA GLU A 627 1.16 19.22 13.80
C GLU A 627 0.63 18.62 12.49
N LYS A 628 -0.69 18.46 12.41
CA LYS A 628 -1.40 17.87 11.26
C LYS A 628 -0.80 16.54 10.79
N PHE A 629 -0.33 15.74 11.73
CA PHE A 629 0.20 14.41 11.46
C PHE A 629 -0.92 13.48 10.97
N LYS A 630 -0.72 12.86 9.80
CA LYS A 630 -1.74 12.03 9.12
C LYS A 630 -1.42 10.54 9.23
N GLN A 631 -0.19 10.13 8.91
CA GLN A 631 0.15 8.71 8.79
C GLN A 631 1.63 8.45 9.08
N TRP A 632 1.92 7.30 9.69
CA TRP A 632 3.26 6.74 9.86
C TRP A 632 3.28 5.27 9.48
N LEU A 633 4.30 4.82 8.76
CA LEU A 633 4.47 3.41 8.43
C LEU A 633 5.95 3.03 8.35
N TRP A 634 6.32 1.95 9.03
CA TRP A 634 7.62 1.30 8.81
C TRP A 634 7.74 0.75 7.39
N ARG A 635 8.92 0.92 6.79
CA ARG A 635 9.26 0.32 5.50
C ARG A 635 9.51 -1.18 5.70
N PRO A 636 8.72 -2.09 5.09
CA PRO A 636 8.93 -3.53 5.21
C PRO A 636 10.30 -3.96 4.69
N ARG A 637 10.78 -5.11 5.15
CA ARG A 637 12.02 -5.74 4.67
C ARG A 637 11.70 -7.02 3.89
N PRO A 638 12.37 -7.27 2.76
CA PRO A 638 12.25 -8.54 2.07
C PRO A 638 12.79 -9.68 2.96
N PRO A 639 12.44 -10.93 2.64
CA PRO A 639 13.05 -12.10 3.26
C PRO A 639 14.59 -12.03 3.20
N THR A 640 15.24 -12.48 4.27
CA THR A 640 16.71 -12.47 4.36
C THR A 640 17.33 -13.26 3.22
N LEU A 641 18.39 -12.69 2.63
CA LEU A 641 19.19 -13.33 1.59
C LEU A 641 20.16 -14.38 2.19
N LEU A 642 20.35 -14.36 3.52
CA LEU A 642 21.26 -15.27 4.21
C LEU A 642 20.77 -16.71 4.16
N THR A 643 21.68 -17.61 3.81
CA THR A 643 21.44 -19.05 3.89
C THR A 643 21.24 -19.50 5.33
N LYS A 644 20.62 -20.67 5.51
CA LYS A 644 20.43 -21.25 6.86
C LYS A 644 21.76 -21.54 7.56
N GLU A 645 22.81 -21.84 6.80
CA GLU A 645 24.15 -22.12 7.33
C GLU A 645 24.81 -20.83 7.84
N GLU A 646 24.78 -19.75 7.06
CA GLU A 646 25.28 -18.44 7.50
C GLU A 646 24.53 -17.94 8.74
N GLN A 647 23.19 -18.06 8.76
CA GLN A 647 22.40 -17.71 9.95
C GLN A 647 22.82 -18.53 11.18
N LYS A 648 23.16 -19.81 11.01
CA LYS A 648 23.65 -20.66 12.11
C LYS A 648 25.04 -20.21 12.58
N THR A 649 25.93 -19.85 11.65
CA THR A 649 27.26 -19.32 11.96
C THR A 649 27.18 -17.98 12.71
N ILE A 650 26.31 -17.07 12.27
CA ILE A 650 26.08 -15.78 12.96
C ILE A 650 25.59 -16.01 14.39
N ARG A 651 24.62 -16.91 14.59
CA ARG A 651 24.14 -17.27 15.93
C ARG A 651 25.24 -17.86 16.82
N LYS A 652 26.17 -18.62 16.25
CA LYS A 652 27.29 -19.21 16.99
C LYS A 652 28.29 -18.14 17.44
N ASN A 653 28.55 -17.13 16.60
CA ASN A 653 29.52 -16.07 16.86
C ASN A 653 28.87 -14.79 17.41
N LEU A 654 27.63 -14.85 17.87
CA LEU A 654 26.86 -13.68 18.31
C LEU A 654 27.57 -12.87 19.40
N ARG A 655 28.31 -13.53 20.30
CA ARG A 655 29.08 -12.87 21.38
C ARG A 655 30.23 -12.01 20.84
N GLU A 656 30.83 -12.37 19.71
CA GLU A 656 31.91 -11.59 19.09
C GLU A 656 31.34 -10.37 18.40
N TYR A 657 30.22 -10.54 17.66
CA TYR A 657 29.50 -9.42 17.05
C TYR A 657 28.95 -8.44 18.09
N SER A 658 28.37 -8.94 19.19
CA SER A 658 27.87 -8.10 20.29
C SER A 658 28.94 -7.15 20.80
N LYS A 659 30.14 -7.66 21.12
CA LYS A 659 31.25 -6.82 21.59
C LYS A 659 31.65 -5.74 20.60
N THR A 660 31.57 -6.03 19.30
CA THR A 660 31.90 -5.06 18.26
C THR A 660 30.85 -3.95 18.20
N PHE A 661 29.56 -4.31 18.25
CA PHE A 661 28.46 -3.34 18.27
C PHE A 661 28.43 -2.52 19.56
N ASP A 662 28.66 -3.16 20.72
CA ASP A 662 28.71 -2.48 22.01
C ASP A 662 29.84 -1.42 22.03
N GLN A 663 31.00 -1.72 21.42
CA GLN A 663 32.09 -0.77 21.26
C GLN A 663 31.72 0.38 20.31
N GLU A 664 31.13 0.08 19.14
CA GLU A 664 30.70 1.10 18.17
C GLU A 664 29.62 2.04 18.74
N ASP A 665 28.71 1.53 19.57
CA ASP A 665 27.68 2.34 20.22
C ASP A 665 28.29 3.21 21.35
N ALA A 666 29.23 2.67 22.13
CA ALA A 666 29.96 3.44 23.14
C ALA A 666 30.79 4.58 22.53
N ASP A 667 31.53 4.30 21.44
CA ASP A 667 32.34 5.30 20.74
C ASP A 667 31.48 6.44 20.16
N ARG A 668 30.26 6.13 19.71
CA ARG A 668 29.30 7.12 19.22
C ARG A 668 28.76 8.00 20.34
N GLY A 669 28.36 7.40 21.45
CA GLY A 669 27.93 8.16 22.63
C GLY A 669 29.00 9.15 23.07
N ALA A 670 30.24 8.68 23.21
CA ALA A 670 31.38 9.52 23.56
C ALA A 670 31.66 10.64 22.53
N SER A 671 31.53 10.36 21.24
CA SER A 671 31.74 11.35 20.17
C SER A 671 30.64 12.42 20.14
N ALA A 672 29.39 12.04 20.37
CA ALA A 672 28.26 12.97 20.46
C ALA A 672 28.42 13.89 21.66
N ASP A 673 28.79 13.34 22.82
CA ASP A 673 29.06 14.10 24.03
C ASP A 673 30.20 15.10 23.83
N LEU A 674 31.29 14.67 23.18
CA LEU A 674 32.42 15.54 22.85
C LEU A 674 32.02 16.72 21.96
N ALA A 675 31.23 16.48 20.92
CA ALA A 675 30.77 17.54 20.02
C ALA A 675 29.88 18.58 20.74
N VAL A 676 29.01 18.13 21.65
CA VAL A 676 28.19 19.01 22.50
C VAL A 676 29.07 19.83 23.44
N VAL A 677 30.06 19.20 24.07
CA VAL A 677 31.02 19.86 24.97
C VAL A 677 31.85 20.90 24.20
N GLU A 678 32.36 20.57 23.02
CA GLU A 678 33.10 21.51 22.17
C GLU A 678 32.23 22.68 21.71
N HIS A 679 30.97 22.44 21.35
CA HIS A 679 30.05 23.51 20.98
C HIS A 679 29.76 24.44 22.17
N ARG A 680 29.48 23.88 23.35
CA ARG A 680 29.30 24.66 24.59
C ARG A 680 30.54 25.47 24.93
N ARG A 681 31.73 24.88 24.78
CA ARG A 681 33.01 25.56 24.97
C ARG A 681 33.17 26.71 23.98
N ARG A 682 32.85 26.50 22.70
CA ARG A 682 32.91 27.55 21.68
C ARG A 682 31.98 28.72 22.00
N LEU A 683 30.74 28.44 22.41
CA LEU A 683 29.78 29.48 22.80
C LEU A 683 30.23 30.25 24.04
N LEU A 684 30.83 29.55 25.01
CA LEU A 684 31.41 30.17 26.20
C LEU A 684 32.60 31.08 25.83
N ASP A 685 33.46 30.62 24.93
CA ASP A 685 34.61 31.40 24.43
C ASP A 685 34.13 32.62 23.62
N GLU A 686 33.12 32.47 22.76
CA GLU A 686 32.47 33.57 22.03
C GLU A 686 31.87 34.60 23.00
N TRP A 687 31.17 34.15 24.05
CA TRP A 687 30.61 35.02 25.07
C TRP A 687 31.69 35.74 25.89
N MET A 688 32.76 35.04 26.29
CA MET A 688 33.89 35.64 27.00
C MET A 688 34.61 36.67 26.13
N ALA A 689 34.82 36.39 24.85
CA ALA A 689 35.41 37.33 23.90
C ALA A 689 34.53 38.56 23.70
N TRP A 690 33.21 38.37 23.55
CA TRP A 690 32.26 39.47 23.49
C TRP A 690 32.29 40.32 24.77
N ARG A 691 32.23 39.69 25.95
CA ARG A 691 32.30 40.41 27.24
C ARG A 691 33.58 41.22 27.35
N ALA A 692 34.73 40.64 27.00
CA ALA A 692 36.01 41.34 27.02
C ALA A 692 36.01 42.56 26.08
N SER A 693 35.45 42.43 24.87
CA SER A 693 35.34 43.55 23.93
C SER A 693 34.45 44.68 24.45
N ILE A 694 33.34 44.35 25.12
CA ILE A 694 32.45 45.34 25.73
C ILE A 694 33.10 45.98 26.95
N GLU A 695 33.82 45.22 27.77
CA GLU A 695 34.58 45.77 28.91
C GLU A 695 35.65 46.77 28.43
N GLU A 696 36.31 46.48 27.30
CA GLU A 696 37.28 47.37 26.67
C GLU A 696 36.60 48.62 26.08
N GLU A 697 35.52 48.48 25.31
CA GLU A 697 34.75 49.61 24.76
C GLU A 697 34.20 50.53 25.86
N VAL A 698 33.60 49.96 26.92
CA VAL A 698 33.11 50.72 28.08
C VAL A 698 34.25 51.45 28.80
N LYS A 699 35.43 50.83 28.86
CA LYS A 699 36.60 51.47 29.46
C LYS A 699 37.07 52.66 28.61
N GLU A 700 37.18 52.49 27.30
CA GLU A 700 37.55 53.55 26.36
C GLU A 700 36.54 54.71 26.39
N ASP A 701 35.24 54.42 26.36
CA ASP A 701 34.17 55.42 26.45
C ASP A 701 34.20 56.18 27.77
N ARG A 702 34.48 55.50 28.88
CA ARG A 702 34.61 56.15 30.19
C ARG A 702 35.84 57.02 30.29
N GLU A 703 36.97 56.59 29.74
CA GLU A 703 38.18 57.40 29.64
C GLU A 703 37.91 58.66 28.79
N ALA A 704 37.21 58.53 27.66
CA ALA A 704 36.83 59.63 26.80
C ALA A 704 35.86 60.63 27.46
N LEU A 705 34.95 60.13 28.31
CA LEU A 705 33.98 60.93 29.07
C LEU A 705 34.53 61.47 30.41
N GLY A 706 35.76 61.11 30.80
CA GLY A 706 36.37 61.53 32.06
C GLY A 706 35.71 60.94 33.31
N LEU A 707 35.04 59.80 33.18
CA LEU A 707 34.38 59.08 34.28
C LEU A 707 35.37 58.11 34.97
N PRO A 708 35.17 57.79 36.26
CA PRO A 708 35.97 56.77 36.95
C PRO A 708 35.93 55.43 36.21
N LEU A 709 37.10 54.78 36.11
CA LEU A 709 37.28 53.50 35.42
C LEU A 709 36.40 52.40 36.04
N ASP A 710 36.33 52.36 37.37
CA ASP A 710 35.46 51.47 38.11
C ASP A 710 34.22 52.25 38.61
N PRO A 711 33.00 51.90 38.16
CA PRO A 711 31.79 52.61 38.53
C PRO A 711 31.33 52.29 39.95
N ILE A 712 31.92 51.25 40.59
CA ILE A 712 31.55 50.73 41.91
C ILE A 712 32.51 51.21 43.00
N GLU A 713 33.72 51.63 42.64
CA GLU A 713 34.76 52.06 43.58
C GLU A 713 34.34 53.28 44.43
N GLY A 714 33.40 54.10 43.94
CA GLY A 714 32.77 55.20 44.69
C GLY A 714 31.45 54.86 45.41
N LEU A 715 30.85 53.69 45.14
CA LEU A 715 29.58 53.23 45.73
C LEU A 715 29.78 52.31 46.94
N ILE A 716 30.94 51.66 47.06
CA ILE A 716 31.33 50.96 48.29
C ILE A 716 31.86 52.01 49.29
N LYS A 717 30.92 52.73 49.93
CA LYS A 717 31.23 53.37 51.21
C LYS A 717 31.74 52.26 52.14
N LYS A 718 32.94 52.43 52.69
CA LYS A 718 33.43 51.66 53.84
C LYS A 718 32.33 51.59 54.89
N THR A 719 31.60 50.48 54.92
CA THR A 719 30.74 50.13 56.04
C THR A 719 31.65 49.74 57.19
N ASP A 720 31.40 50.34 58.35
CA ASP A 720 32.07 50.01 59.60
C ASP A 720 32.01 48.49 59.82
N ALA A 721 33.11 47.95 60.34
CA ALA A 721 33.41 46.52 60.49
C ALA A 721 32.56 45.80 61.56
N SER A 722 31.23 45.98 61.58
CA SER A 722 30.36 45.38 62.59
C SER A 722 29.20 44.52 62.08
N GLU A 723 28.96 44.38 60.78
CA GLU A 723 27.93 43.47 60.25
C GLU A 723 28.35 42.83 58.92
N ASP A 724 29.38 41.98 58.95
CA ASP A 724 29.61 41.00 57.87
C ASP A 724 28.59 39.87 58.02
N GLN A 725 27.45 39.97 57.31
CA GLN A 725 26.65 38.78 57.01
C GLN A 725 27.38 38.00 55.92
N VAL A 726 28.22 37.06 56.35
CA VAL A 726 28.76 36.02 55.47
C VAL A 726 27.58 35.14 55.05
N ILE A 727 27.11 35.30 53.82
CA ILE A 727 26.25 34.32 53.17
C ILE A 727 27.18 33.23 52.65
N GLU A 728 27.38 32.17 53.43
CA GLU A 728 27.99 30.93 52.94
C GLU A 728 26.97 30.24 52.03
N GLU A 729 27.12 30.43 50.72
CA GLU A 729 26.45 29.62 49.72
C GLU A 729 27.18 28.26 49.66
N ILE A 730 26.65 27.29 50.41
CA ILE A 730 27.10 25.90 50.34
C ILE A 730 26.58 25.33 49.02
N VAL A 731 27.43 25.27 48.01
CA VAL A 731 27.18 24.53 46.77
C VAL A 731 27.65 23.09 47.00
N GLU A 732 26.73 22.20 47.36
CA GLU A 732 26.99 20.75 47.36
C GLU A 732 27.02 20.26 45.91
N GLU A 733 28.21 20.07 45.36
CA GLU A 733 28.43 19.31 44.13
C GLU A 733 28.53 17.82 44.52
N ILE A 734 27.48 17.05 44.22
CA ILE A 734 27.49 15.59 44.40
C ILE A 734 28.34 15.00 43.28
N VAL A 735 29.61 14.66 43.59
CA VAL A 735 30.58 14.18 42.60
C VAL A 735 30.47 12.67 42.33
N GLU A 736 29.86 11.88 43.21
CA GLU A 736 29.70 10.42 42.97
C GLU A 736 28.61 9.82 43.88
N GLU A 737 27.59 9.18 43.30
CA GLU A 737 26.58 8.38 44.00
C GLU A 737 26.88 6.90 43.76
N THR A 738 27.43 6.21 44.76
CA THR A 738 27.60 4.75 44.75
C THR A 738 26.53 4.09 45.63
N GLU A 739 25.57 3.40 45.00
CA GLU A 739 24.64 2.51 45.70
C GLU A 739 25.34 1.21 46.10
N GLU A 740 25.60 1.04 47.40
CA GLU A 740 25.92 -0.27 47.98
C GLU A 740 24.62 -1.00 48.37
N VAL A 741 24.33 -2.10 47.68
CA VAL A 741 23.30 -3.06 48.09
C VAL A 741 23.86 -3.92 49.23
N MET A 742 23.29 -3.78 50.43
CA MET A 742 23.58 -4.68 51.55
C MET A 742 22.75 -5.98 51.49
N PRO A 743 23.30 -7.11 51.98
CA PRO A 743 22.84 -8.48 51.73
C PRO A 743 21.52 -8.90 52.39
#